data_AF-A0AAW4NRW1-F1
#
_entry.id   AF-A0AAW4NRW1-F1
#
_cell.length_a   1.000
_cell.length_b   1.000
_cell.length_c   1.000
_cell.angle_alpha   90.00
_cell.angle_beta   90.00
_cell.angle_gamma   90.00
#
_symmetry.space_group_name_H-M   'P 1'
#
loop_
_entity.id
_entity.type
_entity.pdbx_description
1 polymer ?
#
loop_
_entity_poly.entity_id
_entity_poly.type
_entity_poly.pdbx_seq_one_letter_code
_entity_poly.pdbx_strand_id
1 'polypeptide(L)'
;MDSDIIIILPLLAVIGFALLTLTILQRLSDINKSLDAIQSELSTLKNAAFKSAETDDKVAEETTTEVVETDANTPSAQSVSPVTATEEKGNEPHEAVKTSTVEQRIEQPPTIAVAVKTTETENQKPAEEKQTIANEEVATTQSKSSSIAITTSKKPQTDTIAVQTTTDKAALTTPIQPTHTTVQAPSSDESKVMTTNFERFIGENLFGKIGILVFILGIAYFVKYAIDQNWINEVTRTILGFGVGIAMLGVAQWIHKRYYTLSSLLAGGAFAVFYLTVSIAFHYYQLFSQTAAFVILCFTTIFMAAVSIRYDRLELAVTALIGGFIAPFIISSDTGNIIVLQTYLSILNLGMFALALYKKWGLLPIVAFVFTYFILLQTVIESDLFPTPPHLFSILLGFATLFFFIFLIPVRLIMQSSYGGGIRKGLLSVITLNGFAYLFYGGYLIEEIAFGSKETGYLSFFIAIVYLVFYLFLRFRISGHDTLRNFMLALTIAFASIGVPLLFNSSAILITWSTESVLLLWLFTKEKSVIYECTAAVLAALSFILCLTLGVFQDSDHGIFAFKMFLNSHFLSLFTFAVCSFLAAIIMQRNRRLFSKGRHLLRFTPCNVIAYAIGFLFVFIALSDEFTANLNEFTANAASALTITTMLLVGTLLLRRRFKVRKYKLAYVILLCAITFIYMLNIWSGDAFRLPSVLALQWISTLTVVILMAYVIQKMASLQWENHLTRPVFAALSTLVWLTGARLLLLTFYNPSFDAGFSLSLGLAAFILMVIGMRSKSKEVRMVSLTEFGIVLGKLILIDVWSMAALGKIVVFISLGLLLLTLSFLYQKLKDVLF
;
A
#
# COMPACT_ATOMS: atom_id res chain seq x y z
N MET A 1 25.43 8.88 12.78
CA MET A 1 24.77 8.80 11.46
C MET A 1 23.35 8.26 11.66
N ASP A 2 22.62 8.83 12.61
CA ASP A 2 21.59 8.12 13.36
C ASP A 2 20.51 9.10 13.85
N SER A 3 19.41 9.18 13.11
CA SER A 3 18.20 9.95 13.46
C SER A 3 17.05 9.50 12.54
N ASP A 4 17.22 9.74 11.24
CA ASP A 4 16.12 9.74 10.27
C ASP A 4 15.56 8.33 10.03
N ILE A 5 16.43 7.31 10.11
CA ILE A 5 16.06 5.90 9.98
C ILE A 5 15.06 5.49 11.08
N ILE A 6 15.13 6.09 12.27
CA ILE A 6 14.25 5.78 13.42
C ILE A 6 12.83 6.33 13.18
N ILE A 7 12.67 7.39 12.39
CA ILE A 7 11.38 8.01 12.06
C ILE A 7 10.80 7.43 10.76
N ILE A 8 11.65 7.23 9.74
CA ILE A 8 11.23 6.72 8.43
C ILE A 8 10.78 5.26 8.50
N LEU A 9 11.41 4.42 9.33
CA LEU A 9 11.05 3.00 9.45
C LEU A 9 9.64 2.74 10.02
N PRO A 10 9.19 3.35 11.14
CA PRO A 10 7.82 3.22 11.60
C PRO A 10 6.81 3.87 10.65
N LEU A 11 7.15 4.99 9.99
CA LEU A 11 6.30 5.61 8.97
C LEU A 11 6.07 4.64 7.79
N LEU A 12 7.14 4.02 7.27
CA LEU A 12 7.06 2.98 6.24
C LEU A 12 6.33 1.72 6.73
N ALA A 13 6.45 1.35 8.01
CA ALA A 13 5.69 0.24 8.59
C ALA A 13 4.17 0.55 8.65
N VAL A 14 3.79 1.79 9.01
CA VAL A 14 2.39 2.24 9.02
C VAL A 14 1.84 2.34 7.59
N ILE A 15 2.58 2.92 6.64
CA ILE A 15 2.20 2.97 5.22
C ILE A 15 2.11 1.56 4.62
N GLY A 16 3.07 0.69 4.93
CA GLY A 16 3.06 -0.72 4.51
C GLY A 16 1.87 -1.49 5.09
N PHE A 17 1.54 -1.29 6.37
CA PHE A 17 0.37 -1.88 7.00
C PHE A 17 -0.95 -1.33 6.41
N ALA A 18 -1.02 -0.03 6.10
CA ALA A 18 -2.14 0.59 5.42
C ALA A 18 -2.35 -0.01 4.02
N LEU A 19 -1.29 -0.10 3.20
CA LEU A 19 -1.33 -0.72 1.87
C LEU A 19 -1.69 -2.21 1.92
N LEU A 20 -1.12 -2.96 2.88
CA LEU A 20 -1.40 -4.39 3.07
C LEU A 20 -2.85 -4.62 3.50
N THR A 21 -3.38 -3.80 4.43
CA THR A 21 -4.80 -3.88 4.83
C THR A 21 -5.74 -3.45 3.71
N LEU A 22 -5.40 -2.45 2.90
CA LEU A 22 -6.16 -2.05 1.70
C LEU A 22 -6.19 -3.19 0.66
N THR A 23 -5.04 -3.86 0.44
CA THR A 23 -4.92 -5.02 -0.46
C THR A 23 -5.74 -6.21 0.06
N ILE A 24 -5.72 -6.48 1.36
CA ILE A 24 -6.54 -7.52 2.00
C ILE A 24 -8.03 -7.19 1.91
N LEU A 25 -8.42 -5.92 2.06
CA LEU A 25 -9.81 -5.46 1.89
C LEU A 25 -10.30 -5.61 0.44
N GLN A 26 -9.45 -5.31 -0.55
CA GLN A 26 -9.74 -5.57 -1.96
C GLN A 26 -9.91 -7.08 -2.22
N ARG A 27 -8.96 -7.92 -1.80
CA ARG A 27 -9.05 -9.38 -1.91
C ARG A 27 -10.30 -9.96 -1.23
N LEU A 28 -10.69 -9.46 -0.06
CA LEU A 28 -11.92 -9.85 0.63
C LEU A 28 -13.18 -9.40 -0.13
N SER A 29 -13.17 -8.22 -0.76
CA SER A 29 -14.26 -7.74 -1.61
C SER A 29 -14.45 -8.63 -2.83
N ASP A 30 -13.36 -9.01 -3.51
CA ASP A 30 -13.41 -9.88 -4.69
C ASP A 30 -13.78 -11.32 -4.33
N ILE A 31 -13.31 -11.83 -3.19
CA ILE A 31 -13.77 -13.12 -2.64
C ILE A 31 -15.27 -13.08 -2.33
N ASN A 32 -15.79 -11.98 -1.76
CA ASN A 32 -17.23 -11.85 -1.51
C ASN A 32 -18.03 -11.89 -2.83
N LYS A 33 -17.61 -11.13 -3.86
CA LYS A 33 -18.23 -11.18 -5.19
C LYS A 33 -18.23 -12.60 -5.77
N SER A 34 -17.14 -13.34 -5.60
CA SER A 34 -17.05 -14.74 -6.08
C SER A 34 -17.99 -15.68 -5.33
N LEU A 35 -18.18 -15.48 -4.01
CA LEU A 35 -19.21 -16.21 -3.26
C LEU A 35 -20.63 -15.83 -3.70
N ASP A 36 -20.91 -14.54 -3.89
CA ASP A 36 -22.21 -14.05 -4.34
C ASP A 36 -22.56 -14.63 -5.74
N ALA A 37 -21.58 -14.75 -6.63
CA ALA A 37 -21.72 -15.39 -7.94
C ALA A 37 -21.95 -16.91 -7.84
N ILE A 38 -21.11 -17.64 -7.09
CA ILE A 38 -21.28 -19.09 -6.89
C ILE A 38 -22.64 -19.39 -6.22
N GLN A 39 -23.09 -18.54 -5.29
CA GLN A 39 -24.39 -18.70 -4.64
C GLN A 39 -25.56 -18.39 -5.60
N SER A 40 -25.38 -17.52 -6.60
CA SER A 40 -26.38 -17.31 -7.65
C SER A 40 -26.44 -18.50 -8.61
N GLU A 41 -25.30 -19.03 -9.07
CA GLU A 41 -25.22 -20.24 -9.90
C GLU A 41 -25.80 -21.48 -9.19
N LEU A 42 -25.53 -21.66 -7.91
CA LEU A 42 -26.13 -22.74 -7.12
C LEU A 42 -27.66 -22.59 -7.01
N SER A 43 -28.17 -21.35 -6.99
CA SER A 43 -29.61 -21.08 -6.96
C SER A 43 -30.29 -21.32 -8.32
N THR A 44 -29.63 -20.98 -9.45
CA THR A 44 -30.16 -21.28 -10.78
C THR A 44 -30.11 -22.76 -11.10
N LEU A 45 -29.03 -23.46 -10.75
CA LEU A 45 -28.93 -24.93 -10.86
C LEU A 45 -29.99 -25.64 -10.01
N LYS A 46 -30.23 -25.19 -8.77
CA LYS A 46 -31.30 -25.75 -7.93
C LYS A 46 -32.68 -25.55 -8.56
N ASN A 47 -32.97 -24.36 -9.10
CA ASN A 47 -34.25 -24.07 -9.75
C ASN A 47 -34.42 -24.84 -11.07
N ALA A 48 -33.34 -25.07 -11.82
CA ALA A 48 -33.35 -25.90 -13.02
C ALA A 48 -33.61 -27.38 -12.69
N ALA A 49 -32.95 -27.92 -11.66
CA ALA A 49 -33.20 -29.28 -11.20
C ALA A 49 -34.65 -29.48 -10.69
N PHE A 50 -35.20 -28.49 -9.97
CA PHE A 50 -36.59 -28.53 -9.53
C PHE A 50 -37.57 -28.51 -10.72
N LYS A 51 -37.30 -27.69 -11.74
CA LYS A 51 -38.07 -27.69 -13.00
C LYS A 51 -37.97 -28.99 -13.78
N SER A 52 -36.84 -29.69 -13.74
CA SER A 52 -36.70 -31.00 -14.39
C SER A 52 -37.66 -32.01 -13.76
N ALA A 53 -37.64 -32.14 -12.44
CA ALA A 53 -38.57 -33.03 -11.72
C ALA A 53 -40.04 -32.66 -11.96
N GLU A 54 -40.38 -31.37 -11.94
CA GLU A 54 -41.73 -30.85 -12.24
C GLU A 54 -42.15 -31.04 -13.73
N THR A 55 -41.21 -31.41 -14.61
CA THR A 55 -41.47 -31.81 -16.01
C THR A 55 -41.60 -33.32 -16.13
N ASP A 56 -40.74 -34.08 -15.45
CA ASP A 56 -40.78 -35.55 -15.43
C ASP A 56 -42.10 -36.08 -14.81
N ASP A 57 -42.59 -35.48 -13.72
CA ASP A 57 -43.90 -35.80 -13.13
C ASP A 57 -45.07 -35.56 -14.11
N LYS A 58 -44.98 -34.52 -14.97
CA LYS A 58 -46.04 -34.22 -15.95
C LYS A 58 -46.04 -35.18 -17.14
N VAL A 59 -44.87 -35.65 -17.56
CA VAL A 59 -44.79 -36.72 -18.57
C VAL A 59 -45.35 -38.04 -18.01
N ALA A 60 -45.25 -38.28 -16.69
CA ALA A 60 -45.91 -39.42 -16.05
C ALA A 60 -47.46 -39.28 -16.02
N GLU A 61 -48.00 -38.09 -15.70
CA GLU A 61 -49.46 -37.84 -15.74
C GLU A 61 -50.05 -37.96 -17.16
N GLU A 62 -49.39 -37.43 -18.20
CA GLU A 62 -49.87 -37.57 -19.59
C GLU A 62 -49.79 -39.02 -20.13
N THR A 63 -49.02 -39.91 -19.48
CA THR A 63 -48.90 -41.32 -19.89
C THR A 63 -49.87 -42.26 -19.13
N THR A 64 -50.75 -41.73 -18.27
CA THR A 64 -51.67 -42.55 -17.43
C THR A 64 -53.16 -42.25 -17.62
N THR A 65 -53.55 -41.58 -18.71
CA THR A 65 -54.97 -41.23 -19.01
C THR A 65 -55.65 -42.07 -20.11
N GLU A 66 -55.03 -43.17 -20.56
CA GLU A 66 -55.73 -44.28 -21.22
C GLU A 66 -55.70 -45.56 -20.35
N VAL A 67 -56.76 -46.38 -20.46
CA VAL A 67 -56.96 -47.72 -19.87
C VAL A 67 -57.60 -47.78 -18.46
N VAL A 68 -58.78 -48.42 -18.40
CA VAL A 68 -59.67 -48.79 -17.25
C VAL A 68 -60.64 -47.73 -16.68
N GLU A 69 -61.89 -47.77 -17.18
CA GLU A 69 -63.09 -47.60 -16.35
C GLU A 69 -63.39 -48.91 -15.59
N THR A 70 -63.74 -48.90 -14.29
CA THR A 70 -65.00 -49.48 -13.73
C THR A 70 -65.17 -49.27 -12.19
N ASP A 71 -66.43 -49.11 -11.77
CA ASP A 71 -67.08 -49.48 -10.49
C ASP A 71 -66.60 -49.00 -9.08
N ALA A 72 -67.41 -48.06 -8.54
CA ALA A 72 -68.26 -48.21 -7.32
C ALA A 72 -67.81 -47.82 -5.88
N ASN A 73 -68.73 -47.09 -5.20
CA ASN A 73 -69.06 -47.04 -3.76
C ASN A 73 -68.13 -46.40 -2.69
N THR A 74 -68.15 -45.07 -2.59
CA THR A 74 -68.94 -44.27 -1.59
C THR A 74 -69.34 -44.95 -0.24
N PRO A 75 -69.29 -44.28 0.95
CA PRO A 75 -68.37 -43.25 1.49
C PRO A 75 -68.06 -43.38 3.03
N SER A 76 -67.59 -42.28 3.67
CA SER A 76 -67.64 -41.95 5.14
C SER A 76 -66.47 -42.38 6.06
N ALA A 77 -66.17 -41.71 7.19
CA ALA A 77 -66.30 -40.30 7.63
C ALA A 77 -65.65 -40.09 9.03
N GLN A 78 -65.12 -38.89 9.32
CA GLN A 78 -65.01 -38.26 10.68
C GLN A 78 -64.14 -38.97 11.76
N SER A 79 -63.71 -38.35 12.90
CA SER A 79 -63.40 -36.95 13.24
C SER A 79 -62.71 -36.82 14.63
N VAL A 80 -62.27 -35.59 15.01
CA VAL A 80 -62.13 -35.06 16.39
C VAL A 80 -60.90 -35.45 17.27
N SER A 81 -60.36 -34.46 18.00
CA SER A 81 -59.31 -34.52 19.06
C SER A 81 -59.96 -34.24 20.45
N PRO A 82 -59.36 -33.60 21.49
CA PRO A 82 -57.98 -33.43 22.00
C PRO A 82 -57.86 -33.76 23.54
N VAL A 83 -56.95 -33.09 24.29
CA VAL A 83 -56.98 -32.75 25.76
C VAL A 83 -56.09 -33.52 26.78
N THR A 84 -54.89 -32.95 27.05
CA THR A 84 -54.39 -32.37 28.35
C THR A 84 -54.07 -33.21 29.62
N ALA A 85 -53.07 -32.71 30.39
CA ALA A 85 -52.74 -32.87 31.84
C ALA A 85 -51.91 -34.09 32.34
N THR A 86 -51.14 -34.06 33.45
CA THR A 86 -50.39 -33.02 34.24
C THR A 86 -49.49 -33.72 35.32
N GLU A 87 -48.27 -33.19 35.62
CA GLU A 87 -47.41 -33.48 36.81
C GLU A 87 -46.89 -34.95 37.02
N GLU A 88 -45.95 -35.31 37.93
CA GLU A 88 -45.25 -34.60 39.03
C GLU A 88 -43.70 -34.91 39.12
N LYS A 89 -43.06 -34.93 40.31
CA LYS A 89 -41.59 -34.76 40.52
C LYS A 89 -40.80 -35.98 41.04
N GLY A 90 -39.63 -36.21 40.44
CA GLY A 90 -38.30 -36.12 41.12
C GLY A 90 -37.74 -37.24 42.00
N ASN A 91 -36.52 -37.71 41.68
CA ASN A 91 -35.44 -38.01 42.65
C ASN A 91 -34.07 -38.28 41.96
N GLU A 92 -32.98 -38.03 42.70
CA GLU A 92 -31.55 -38.36 42.47
C GLU A 92 -30.98 -38.90 43.81
N PRO A 93 -29.70 -39.32 43.98
CA PRO A 93 -28.60 -39.54 43.00
C PRO A 93 -27.90 -40.93 43.11
N HIS A 94 -27.05 -41.30 42.13
CA HIS A 94 -25.58 -41.55 42.29
C HIS A 94 -24.91 -42.27 41.09
N GLU A 95 -23.77 -41.72 40.70
CA GLU A 95 -22.53 -42.31 40.12
C GLU A 95 -22.47 -43.45 39.07
N ALA A 96 -21.63 -43.15 38.05
CA ALA A 96 -20.57 -44.00 37.46
C ALA A 96 -20.79 -44.85 36.15
N VAL A 97 -20.27 -44.27 35.05
CA VAL A 97 -19.28 -44.89 34.13
C VAL A 97 -19.72 -45.97 33.11
N LYS A 98 -19.86 -45.50 31.85
CA LYS A 98 -19.47 -46.10 30.54
C LYS A 98 -20.28 -47.25 29.87
N THR A 99 -20.46 -47.03 28.55
CA THR A 99 -20.47 -47.98 27.41
C THR A 99 -21.48 -49.14 27.36
N SER A 100 -22.30 -49.10 26.32
CA SER A 100 -22.78 -50.29 25.59
C SER A 100 -22.25 -50.26 24.15
N THR A 101 -22.16 -51.42 23.49
CA THR A 101 -21.69 -51.58 22.10
C THR A 101 -22.33 -52.83 21.49
N VAL A 102 -22.95 -52.67 20.32
CA VAL A 102 -23.47 -53.70 19.39
C VAL A 102 -23.35 -53.01 18.01
N GLU A 103 -22.48 -53.44 17.09
CA GLU A 103 -22.65 -54.55 16.12
C GLU A 103 -23.82 -54.35 15.12
N GLN A 104 -23.72 -54.69 13.82
CA GLN A 104 -22.68 -55.43 13.10
C GLN A 104 -22.51 -55.00 11.61
N ARG A 105 -21.52 -55.61 10.94
CA ARG A 105 -21.17 -55.59 9.49
C ARG A 105 -22.32 -56.25 8.67
N ILE A 106 -22.54 -56.18 7.34
CA ILE A 106 -21.76 -56.13 6.06
C ILE A 106 -22.71 -55.40 5.02
N GLU A 107 -22.34 -54.68 3.94
CA GLU A 107 -21.78 -55.14 2.64
C GLU A 107 -21.52 -53.97 1.64
N GLN A 108 -20.81 -54.24 0.53
CA GLN A 108 -20.50 -53.33 -0.61
C GLN A 108 -19.94 -54.15 -1.80
N PRO A 109 -19.89 -53.64 -3.06
CA PRO A 109 -20.68 -52.60 -3.74
C PRO A 109 -21.33 -53.21 -5.03
N PRO A 110 -21.50 -52.52 -6.19
CA PRO A 110 -20.36 -52.11 -7.04
C PRO A 110 -20.45 -50.69 -7.64
N THR A 111 -19.33 -50.22 -8.17
CA THR A 111 -19.19 -48.97 -8.92
C THR A 111 -19.38 -49.19 -10.42
N ILE A 112 -19.99 -48.22 -11.11
CA ILE A 112 -19.76 -47.98 -12.55
C ILE A 112 -19.21 -46.56 -12.70
N ALA A 113 -18.28 -46.37 -13.64
CA ALA A 113 -17.65 -45.09 -13.96
C ALA A 113 -17.67 -44.86 -15.47
N VAL A 114 -17.50 -43.61 -15.93
CA VAL A 114 -16.61 -43.17 -17.04
C VAL A 114 -16.82 -41.68 -17.36
N ALA A 115 -15.88 -41.10 -18.10
CA ALA A 115 -15.58 -39.68 -18.25
C ALA A 115 -16.43 -38.90 -19.28
N VAL A 116 -16.75 -37.64 -18.93
CA VAL A 116 -16.32 -36.36 -19.58
C VAL A 116 -16.23 -36.24 -21.12
N LYS A 117 -16.58 -35.02 -21.62
CA LYS A 117 -16.27 -34.37 -22.94
C LYS A 117 -17.22 -34.71 -24.12
N THR A 118 -17.59 -33.81 -25.05
CA THR A 118 -17.29 -32.35 -25.31
C THR A 118 -18.41 -31.69 -26.15
N THR A 119 -18.35 -30.34 -26.33
CA THR A 119 -18.95 -29.52 -27.44
C THR A 119 -20.51 -29.38 -27.47
N GLU A 120 -21.09 -28.17 -27.51
CA GLU A 120 -21.30 -27.23 -28.66
C GLU A 120 -22.33 -27.75 -29.69
N THR A 121 -23.33 -26.99 -30.21
CA THR A 121 -23.73 -25.56 -30.08
C THR A 121 -25.22 -25.40 -30.51
N GLU A 122 -25.85 -24.22 -30.30
CA GLU A 122 -26.66 -23.47 -31.31
C GLU A 122 -28.03 -22.85 -30.87
N ASN A 123 -28.24 -21.57 -31.27
CA ASN A 123 -29.46 -20.75 -31.48
C ASN A 123 -30.54 -20.59 -30.37
N GLN A 124 -30.79 -19.36 -29.87
CA GLN A 124 -31.61 -18.24 -30.43
C GLN A 124 -33.14 -18.50 -30.35
N LYS A 125 -33.91 -17.79 -29.48
CA LYS A 125 -34.59 -16.47 -29.67
C LYS A 125 -35.88 -16.55 -30.56
N PRO A 126 -36.84 -15.58 -30.56
CA PRO A 126 -36.90 -14.27 -29.88
C PRO A 126 -38.27 -13.88 -29.20
N ALA A 127 -38.32 -12.66 -28.63
CA ALA A 127 -39.44 -11.66 -28.61
C ALA A 127 -40.88 -12.09 -28.15
N GLU A 128 -41.92 -11.24 -28.05
CA GLU A 128 -42.13 -9.79 -28.29
C GLU A 128 -43.19 -9.23 -27.28
N GLU A 129 -43.28 -7.94 -26.94
CA GLU A 129 -44.27 -6.93 -27.42
C GLU A 129 -44.37 -5.79 -26.35
N LYS A 130 -44.81 -4.54 -26.59
CA LYS A 130 -45.03 -3.72 -27.80
C LYS A 130 -45.04 -2.19 -27.50
N GLN A 131 -44.60 -1.39 -28.48
CA GLN A 131 -45.16 -0.11 -29.02
C GLN A 131 -45.82 0.95 -28.09
N THR A 132 -45.67 2.26 -28.33
CA THR A 132 -46.26 2.95 -29.52
C THR A 132 -45.57 4.26 -29.95
N ILE A 133 -45.52 4.45 -31.28
CA ILE A 133 -45.31 5.65 -32.15
C ILE A 133 -45.56 7.01 -31.45
N ALA A 134 -44.83 8.11 -31.67
CA ALA A 134 -44.04 8.62 -32.84
C ALA A 134 -42.75 9.38 -32.38
N ASN A 135 -41.94 10.16 -33.13
CA ASN A 135 -41.75 10.54 -34.57
C ASN A 135 -40.27 11.08 -34.73
N GLU A 136 -39.73 11.83 -35.72
CA GLU A 136 -40.18 12.51 -36.97
C GLU A 136 -39.01 12.59 -38.02
N GLU A 137 -38.90 13.67 -38.81
CA GLU A 137 -37.89 14.02 -39.85
C GLU A 137 -36.51 14.53 -39.31
N VAL A 138 -35.39 14.66 -40.07
CA VAL A 138 -35.07 14.43 -41.51
C VAL A 138 -33.58 14.00 -41.72
N ALA A 139 -33.26 13.51 -42.93
CA ALA A 139 -31.96 13.19 -43.58
C ALA A 139 -30.61 13.61 -42.93
N THR A 140 -29.48 12.89 -43.11
CA THR A 140 -29.01 12.29 -44.39
C THR A 140 -27.95 11.19 -44.21
N THR A 141 -28.11 9.99 -44.78
CA THR A 141 -26.98 9.11 -45.19
C THR A 141 -27.37 8.07 -46.26
N GLN A 142 -26.83 8.19 -47.47
CA GLN A 142 -26.70 7.14 -48.51
C GLN A 142 -25.41 7.47 -49.32
N SER A 143 -24.78 6.57 -50.09
CA SER A 143 -25.32 5.35 -50.74
C SER A 143 -24.32 4.18 -50.81
N LYS A 144 -24.85 3.02 -51.23
CA LYS A 144 -24.13 1.81 -51.67
C LYS A 144 -23.49 2.03 -53.05
N SER A 145 -22.57 1.14 -53.42
CA SER A 145 -22.74 0.38 -54.68
C SER A 145 -21.94 -0.93 -54.68
N SER A 146 -22.20 -1.78 -55.68
CA SER A 146 -21.53 -3.04 -55.96
C SER A 146 -21.33 -3.17 -57.48
N SER A 147 -20.20 -3.71 -57.94
CA SER A 147 -20.04 -4.15 -59.33
C SER A 147 -18.88 -5.15 -59.52
N ILE A 148 -18.95 -5.90 -60.63
CA ILE A 148 -18.26 -7.18 -60.87
C ILE A 148 -17.23 -7.07 -62.02
N ALA A 149 -15.95 -7.33 -61.68
CA ALA A 149 -14.92 -8.11 -62.42
C ALA A 149 -14.44 -7.80 -63.88
N ILE A 150 -13.37 -8.55 -64.23
CA ILE A 150 -12.80 -8.97 -65.55
C ILE A 150 -11.81 -8.04 -66.30
N THR A 151 -10.72 -8.66 -66.82
CA THR A 151 -9.82 -8.26 -67.95
C THR A 151 -8.74 -7.17 -67.68
N THR A 152 -7.53 -7.13 -68.29
CA THR A 152 -6.92 -7.92 -69.42
C THR A 152 -5.37 -8.06 -69.33
N SER A 153 -4.84 -9.16 -69.89
CA SER A 153 -3.51 -9.41 -70.54
C SER A 153 -2.50 -8.26 -70.79
N LYS A 154 -1.17 -8.54 -70.65
CA LYS A 154 -0.14 -8.73 -71.74
C LYS A 154 1.34 -8.41 -71.32
N LYS A 155 2.31 -9.08 -71.95
CA LYS A 155 3.81 -8.92 -71.86
C LYS A 155 4.33 -7.93 -72.96
N PRO A 156 5.56 -7.36 -72.93
CA PRO A 156 6.86 -8.06 -73.18
C PRO A 156 7.90 -7.87 -72.01
N GLN A 157 8.97 -8.67 -71.81
CA GLN A 157 10.15 -9.01 -72.65
C GLN A 157 11.17 -7.83 -72.71
N THR A 158 12.49 -7.98 -72.55
CA THR A 158 13.45 -9.01 -73.05
C THR A 158 14.73 -9.01 -72.15
N ASP A 159 15.50 -10.07 -71.89
CA ASP A 159 15.48 -11.50 -72.30
C ASP A 159 15.49 -12.45 -71.05
N THR A 160 16.09 -13.65 -70.85
CA THR A 160 17.16 -14.52 -71.47
C THR A 160 18.60 -13.98 -71.28
N ILE A 161 19.72 -14.72 -71.17
CA ILE A 161 20.15 -16.14 -71.30
C ILE A 161 20.90 -16.51 -69.97
N ALA A 162 21.06 -17.73 -69.42
CA ALA A 162 21.12 -19.14 -69.88
C ALA A 162 20.32 -20.08 -68.91
N VAL A 163 20.22 -21.43 -68.92
CA VAL A 163 21.07 -22.63 -69.23
C VAL A 163 22.18 -22.88 -68.17
N GLN A 164 22.47 -24.09 -67.64
CA GLN A 164 22.02 -25.48 -67.92
C GLN A 164 20.88 -26.00 -67.03
N THR A 165 20.37 -27.20 -67.37
CA THR A 165 19.21 -27.86 -66.75
C THR A 165 19.42 -29.37 -66.68
N THR A 166 19.01 -30.00 -65.57
CA THR A 166 18.51 -31.39 -65.54
C THR A 166 17.35 -31.47 -64.55
N THR A 167 16.27 -32.15 -64.95
CA THR A 167 15.01 -32.26 -64.23
C THR A 167 14.57 -33.72 -64.25
N ASP A 168 14.09 -34.27 -63.13
CA ASP A 168 12.81 -35.02 -63.02
C ASP A 168 12.70 -35.81 -61.68
N LYS A 169 11.55 -36.30 -61.19
CA LYS A 169 10.11 -35.87 -61.26
C LYS A 169 9.22 -36.95 -60.62
N ALA A 170 8.13 -36.52 -59.96
CA ALA A 170 6.97 -37.34 -59.56
C ALA A 170 7.25 -38.54 -58.62
N ALA A 171 6.24 -39.26 -58.09
CA ALA A 171 4.96 -38.87 -57.45
C ALA A 171 4.34 -40.15 -56.84
N LEU A 172 3.47 -40.04 -55.83
CA LEU A 172 2.10 -40.62 -55.82
C LEU A 172 1.32 -40.32 -54.52
N THR A 173 0.00 -40.47 -54.65
CA THR A 173 -1.11 -40.23 -53.71
C THR A 173 -1.30 -41.25 -52.58
N THR A 174 -1.80 -40.78 -51.41
CA THR A 174 -3.02 -41.19 -50.63
C THR A 174 -3.71 -42.58 -50.85
N PRO A 175 -4.63 -43.10 -49.97
CA PRO A 175 -5.24 -42.55 -48.73
C PRO A 175 -5.51 -43.59 -47.57
N ILE A 176 -6.41 -43.23 -46.62
CA ILE A 176 -7.28 -44.08 -45.74
C ILE A 176 -6.78 -44.45 -44.31
N GLN A 177 -7.75 -44.47 -43.38
CA GLN A 177 -7.79 -44.85 -41.95
C GLN A 177 -9.11 -45.68 -41.79
N PRO A 178 -9.27 -46.77 -40.96
CA PRO A 178 -9.24 -46.62 -39.48
C PRO A 178 -9.07 -47.87 -38.55
N THR A 179 -9.06 -47.58 -37.24
CA THR A 179 -9.47 -48.38 -36.03
C THR A 179 -8.83 -49.73 -35.60
N HIS A 180 -8.91 -49.97 -34.27
CA HIS A 180 -8.92 -51.26 -33.52
C HIS A 180 -7.58 -52.00 -33.26
N THR A 181 -7.35 -52.72 -32.13
CA THR A 181 -7.98 -52.74 -30.77
C THR A 181 -7.16 -53.60 -29.76
N THR A 182 -7.19 -53.26 -28.45
CA THR A 182 -6.94 -54.11 -27.25
C THR A 182 -5.54 -54.64 -26.85
N VAL A 183 -5.09 -54.14 -25.68
CA VAL A 183 -4.48 -54.83 -24.50
C VAL A 183 -3.24 -55.75 -24.67
N GLN A 184 -2.14 -55.33 -24.02
CA GLN A 184 -1.58 -56.10 -22.90
C GLN A 184 -0.88 -55.19 -21.88
N ALA A 185 -0.94 -55.57 -20.61
CA ALA A 185 -0.14 -54.99 -19.53
C ALA A 185 0.05 -56.02 -18.40
N PRO A 186 1.29 -56.45 -18.11
CA PRO A 186 1.64 -57.07 -16.84
C PRO A 186 2.74 -56.31 -16.09
N SER A 187 2.59 -56.25 -14.77
CA SER A 187 3.63 -56.20 -13.72
C SER A 187 4.83 -55.24 -13.86
N SER A 188 4.98 -54.41 -12.81
CA SER A 188 6.25 -54.08 -12.14
C SER A 188 7.32 -55.20 -12.24
N ASP A 189 8.62 -54.91 -12.29
CA ASP A 189 9.28 -54.01 -11.35
C ASP A 189 10.62 -53.47 -11.89
N GLU A 190 10.87 -52.16 -11.77
CA GLU A 190 12.23 -51.63 -11.58
C GLU A 190 12.20 -50.18 -11.08
N SER A 191 12.85 -49.91 -9.95
CA SER A 191 12.86 -48.60 -9.29
C SER A 191 13.86 -47.64 -9.93
N LYS A 192 13.54 -47.10 -11.12
CA LYS A 192 14.40 -46.11 -11.80
C LYS A 192 14.44 -44.78 -11.03
N VAL A 193 15.45 -44.63 -10.18
CA VAL A 193 15.65 -43.51 -9.25
C VAL A 193 15.66 -42.17 -10.00
N MET A 194 14.85 -41.20 -9.54
CA MET A 194 14.74 -39.89 -10.17
C MET A 194 15.87 -38.93 -9.75
N THR A 195 17.13 -39.37 -9.91
CA THR A 195 18.36 -38.62 -9.58
C THR A 195 19.17 -38.32 -10.84
N THR A 196 18.75 -37.28 -11.59
CA THR A 196 19.55 -36.74 -12.71
C THR A 196 19.25 -35.26 -13.02
N ASN A 197 18.02 -34.80 -12.76
CA ASN A 197 17.60 -33.44 -13.15
C ASN A 197 18.01 -32.32 -12.18
N PHE A 198 18.18 -32.62 -10.88
CA PHE A 198 18.47 -31.59 -9.87
C PHE A 198 19.95 -31.16 -9.90
N GLU A 199 20.85 -32.13 -10.06
CA GLU A 199 22.29 -31.88 -10.10
C GLU A 199 22.70 -31.12 -11.38
N ARG A 200 22.14 -31.52 -12.52
CA ARG A 200 22.29 -30.81 -13.79
C ARG A 200 21.82 -29.36 -13.70
N PHE A 201 20.69 -29.09 -13.04
CA PHE A 201 20.20 -27.72 -12.82
C PHE A 201 21.17 -26.89 -11.94
N ILE A 202 21.77 -27.50 -10.92
CA ILE A 202 22.77 -26.84 -10.06
C ILE A 202 24.06 -26.55 -10.84
N GLY A 203 24.63 -27.56 -11.52
CA GLY A 203 25.91 -27.45 -12.21
C GLY A 203 25.89 -26.62 -13.49
N GLU A 204 24.89 -26.83 -14.37
CA GLU A 204 24.84 -26.23 -15.71
C GLU A 204 24.22 -24.82 -15.72
N ASN A 205 23.32 -24.52 -14.77
CA ASN A 205 22.48 -23.31 -14.80
C ASN A 205 22.65 -22.42 -13.56
N LEU A 206 22.80 -22.98 -12.34
CA LEU A 206 22.90 -22.19 -11.11
C LEU A 206 24.33 -21.67 -10.86
N PHE A 207 25.34 -22.55 -10.80
CA PHE A 207 26.72 -22.13 -10.53
C PHE A 207 27.27 -21.19 -11.61
N GLY A 208 26.98 -21.44 -12.89
CA GLY A 208 27.42 -20.55 -13.98
C GLY A 208 26.86 -19.13 -13.85
N LYS A 209 25.54 -18.99 -13.58
CA LYS A 209 24.91 -17.67 -13.42
C LYS A 209 25.37 -16.93 -12.16
N ILE A 210 25.53 -17.64 -11.04
CA ILE A 210 26.08 -17.05 -9.81
C ILE A 210 27.55 -16.65 -10.04
N GLY A 211 28.35 -17.48 -10.71
CA GLY A 211 29.73 -17.20 -11.06
C GLY A 211 29.90 -15.95 -11.92
N ILE A 212 29.10 -15.80 -12.99
CA ILE A 212 29.08 -14.58 -13.83
C ILE A 212 28.74 -13.34 -12.98
N LEU A 213 27.69 -13.41 -12.16
CA LEU A 213 27.22 -12.28 -11.35
C LEU A 213 28.26 -11.87 -10.29
N VAL A 214 28.86 -12.85 -9.60
CA VAL A 214 29.93 -12.63 -8.61
C VAL A 214 31.20 -12.07 -9.27
N PHE A 215 31.55 -12.55 -10.47
CA PHE A 215 32.70 -12.03 -11.23
C PHE A 215 32.48 -10.60 -11.74
N ILE A 216 31.28 -10.26 -12.22
CA ILE A 216 30.90 -8.88 -12.60
C ILE A 216 30.96 -7.95 -11.39
N LEU A 217 30.50 -8.39 -10.21
CA LEU A 217 30.67 -7.62 -8.96
C LEU A 217 32.15 -7.43 -8.62
N GLY A 218 33.00 -8.44 -8.79
CA GLY A 218 34.45 -8.34 -8.65
C GLY A 218 35.07 -7.27 -9.58
N ILE A 219 34.68 -7.25 -10.86
CA ILE A 219 35.10 -6.22 -11.83
C ILE A 219 34.58 -4.83 -11.43
N ALA A 220 33.32 -4.71 -10.99
CA ALA A 220 32.77 -3.44 -10.54
C ALA A 220 33.51 -2.87 -9.33
N TYR A 221 33.86 -3.72 -8.35
CA TYR A 221 34.72 -3.33 -7.24
C TYR A 221 36.16 -3.00 -7.67
N PHE A 222 36.71 -3.66 -8.69
CA PHE A 222 38.02 -3.32 -9.25
C PHE A 222 38.03 -1.97 -9.97
N VAL A 223 37.00 -1.67 -10.79
CA VAL A 223 36.84 -0.36 -11.44
C VAL A 223 36.64 0.73 -10.40
N LYS A 224 35.85 0.48 -9.35
CA LYS A 224 35.75 1.40 -8.20
C LYS A 224 37.12 1.58 -7.53
N TYR A 225 37.88 0.51 -7.29
CA TYR A 225 39.20 0.60 -6.68
C TYR A 225 40.20 1.41 -7.53
N ALA A 226 40.21 1.27 -8.86
CA ALA A 226 41.02 2.12 -9.75
C ALA A 226 40.60 3.60 -9.73
N ILE A 227 39.31 3.87 -9.52
CA ILE A 227 38.76 5.22 -9.29
C ILE A 227 39.19 5.77 -7.91
N ASP A 228 39.07 4.95 -6.86
CA ASP A 228 39.47 5.27 -5.48
C ASP A 228 41.00 5.46 -5.35
N GLN A 229 41.80 4.82 -6.21
CA GLN A 229 43.27 4.98 -6.33
C GLN A 229 43.70 6.07 -7.33
N ASN A 230 42.75 6.88 -7.83
CA ASN A 230 43.00 8.04 -8.71
C ASN A 230 43.78 7.77 -10.00
N TRP A 231 43.67 6.56 -10.58
CA TRP A 231 44.31 6.21 -11.86
C TRP A 231 43.73 6.98 -13.08
N ILE A 232 42.53 7.55 -12.93
CA ILE A 232 41.92 8.48 -13.88
C ILE A 232 41.65 9.79 -13.14
N ASN A 233 42.18 10.92 -13.62
CA ASN A 233 42.01 12.22 -12.97
C ASN A 233 40.54 12.72 -13.02
N GLU A 234 40.08 13.37 -11.96
CA GLU A 234 38.73 13.91 -11.76
C GLU A 234 38.29 14.88 -12.87
N VAL A 235 39.22 15.72 -13.34
CA VAL A 235 39.01 16.60 -14.50
C VAL A 235 38.68 15.78 -15.75
N THR A 236 39.41 14.68 -15.99
CA THR A 236 39.18 13.78 -17.13
C THR A 236 37.84 13.05 -17.03
N ARG A 237 37.46 12.61 -15.82
CA ARG A 237 36.13 12.02 -15.55
C ARG A 237 35.01 13.01 -15.88
N THR A 238 35.18 14.26 -15.47
CA THR A 238 34.21 15.35 -15.67
C THR A 238 34.07 15.72 -17.14
N ILE A 239 35.18 15.89 -17.87
CA ILE A 239 35.19 16.16 -19.32
C ILE A 239 34.52 15.00 -20.09
N LEU A 240 34.78 13.75 -19.71
CA LEU A 240 34.14 12.59 -20.33
C LEU A 240 32.61 12.59 -20.11
N GLY A 241 32.14 12.95 -18.92
CA GLY A 241 30.70 13.10 -18.62
C GLY A 241 30.00 14.12 -19.52
N PHE A 242 30.58 15.34 -19.64
CA PHE A 242 30.07 16.35 -20.57
C PHE A 242 30.18 15.91 -22.03
N GLY A 243 31.27 15.25 -22.42
CA GLY A 243 31.47 14.71 -23.77
C GLY A 243 30.39 13.69 -24.17
N VAL A 244 30.02 12.79 -23.25
CA VAL A 244 28.91 11.84 -23.44
C VAL A 244 27.58 12.57 -23.60
N GLY A 245 27.26 13.55 -22.75
CA GLY A 245 26.03 14.33 -22.87
C GLY A 245 25.94 15.13 -24.18
N ILE A 246 27.03 15.76 -24.61
CA ILE A 246 27.10 16.49 -25.90
C ILE A 246 26.93 15.51 -27.08
N ALA A 247 27.58 14.34 -27.04
CA ALA A 247 27.41 13.32 -28.06
C ALA A 247 25.96 12.79 -28.13
N MET A 248 25.30 12.58 -26.97
CA MET A 248 23.88 12.20 -26.92
C MET A 248 22.96 13.28 -27.51
N LEU A 249 23.20 14.57 -27.24
CA LEU A 249 22.46 15.66 -27.91
C LEU A 249 22.72 15.70 -29.42
N GLY A 250 23.96 15.51 -29.87
CA GLY A 250 24.31 15.47 -31.29
C GLY A 250 23.59 14.33 -32.04
N VAL A 251 23.59 13.12 -31.45
CA VAL A 251 22.83 11.98 -31.98
C VAL A 251 21.33 12.27 -31.94
N ALA A 252 20.79 12.78 -30.83
CA ALA A 252 19.37 13.11 -30.71
C ALA A 252 18.90 14.08 -31.81
N GLN A 253 19.71 15.10 -32.12
CA GLN A 253 19.43 16.06 -33.19
C GLN A 253 19.55 15.43 -34.59
N TRP A 254 20.44 14.46 -34.79
CA TRP A 254 20.61 13.75 -36.06
C TRP A 254 19.43 12.81 -36.38
N ILE A 255 19.03 11.95 -35.44
CA ILE A 255 17.85 11.05 -35.64
C ILE A 255 16.50 11.76 -35.52
N HIS A 256 16.45 13.03 -35.11
CA HIS A 256 15.20 13.80 -34.92
C HIS A 256 14.20 13.69 -36.07
N LYS A 257 14.68 13.80 -37.33
CA LYS A 257 13.83 13.73 -38.54
C LYS A 257 13.23 12.35 -38.82
N ARG A 258 13.74 11.27 -38.21
CA ARG A 258 13.34 9.88 -38.50
C ARG A 258 12.72 9.17 -37.28
N TYR A 259 13.15 9.52 -36.07
CA TYR A 259 12.72 8.89 -34.81
C TYR A 259 12.49 9.95 -33.72
N TYR A 260 11.55 10.86 -33.97
CA TYR A 260 11.19 12.03 -33.13
C TYR A 260 11.00 11.71 -31.62
N THR A 261 10.34 10.61 -31.26
CA THR A 261 10.17 10.21 -29.85
C THR A 261 11.48 9.73 -29.21
N LEU A 262 12.31 8.97 -29.93
CA LEU A 262 13.62 8.53 -29.46
C LEU A 262 14.58 9.72 -29.31
N SER A 263 14.51 10.69 -30.23
CA SER A 263 15.21 11.97 -30.17
C SER A 263 14.84 12.76 -28.90
N SER A 264 13.55 12.84 -28.56
CA SER A 264 13.06 13.46 -27.32
C SER A 264 13.64 12.78 -26.07
N LEU A 265 13.55 11.44 -26.00
CA LEU A 265 14.06 10.67 -24.85
C LEU A 265 15.59 10.78 -24.71
N LEU A 266 16.32 10.70 -25.82
CA LEU A 266 17.79 10.78 -25.82
C LEU A 266 18.29 12.19 -25.45
N ALA A 267 17.57 13.24 -25.87
CA ALA A 267 17.83 14.59 -25.40
C ALA A 267 17.59 14.73 -23.90
N GLY A 268 16.46 14.21 -23.37
CA GLY A 268 16.19 14.17 -21.94
C GLY A 268 17.30 13.47 -21.13
N GLY A 269 17.77 12.32 -21.61
CA GLY A 269 18.90 11.59 -21.01
C GLY A 269 20.21 12.36 -21.03
N ALA A 270 20.50 13.09 -22.12
CA ALA A 270 21.71 13.92 -22.22
C ALA A 270 21.72 15.05 -21.18
N PHE A 271 20.58 15.72 -20.97
CA PHE A 271 20.44 16.73 -19.93
C PHE A 271 20.59 16.12 -18.52
N ALA A 272 20.04 14.93 -18.27
CA ALA A 272 20.25 14.23 -16.99
C ALA A 272 21.74 13.92 -16.74
N VAL A 273 22.51 13.54 -17.77
CA VAL A 273 23.97 13.38 -17.68
C VAL A 273 24.66 14.70 -17.33
N PHE A 274 24.21 15.86 -17.84
CA PHE A 274 24.76 17.16 -17.43
C PHE A 274 24.48 17.49 -15.96
N TYR A 275 23.24 17.35 -15.47
CA TYR A 275 22.92 17.56 -14.05
C TYR A 275 23.79 16.67 -13.14
N LEU A 276 23.93 15.38 -13.48
CA LEU A 276 24.75 14.43 -12.74
C LEU A 276 26.25 14.78 -12.79
N THR A 277 26.76 15.18 -13.96
CA THR A 277 28.18 15.56 -14.13
C THR A 277 28.52 16.81 -13.32
N VAL A 278 27.66 17.83 -13.33
CA VAL A 278 27.83 19.04 -12.49
C VAL A 278 27.73 18.68 -11.00
N SER A 279 26.78 17.82 -10.62
CA SER A 279 26.62 17.37 -9.23
C SER A 279 27.88 16.70 -8.68
N ILE A 280 28.45 15.74 -9.42
CA ILE A 280 29.67 15.04 -8.99
C ILE A 280 30.87 15.99 -9.00
N ALA A 281 31.02 16.83 -10.04
CA ALA A 281 32.11 17.79 -10.13
C ALA A 281 32.08 18.84 -9.00
N PHE A 282 30.90 19.24 -8.52
CA PHE A 282 30.75 20.10 -7.35
C PHE A 282 31.00 19.34 -6.03
N HIS A 283 30.18 18.33 -5.71
CA HIS A 283 30.18 17.68 -4.39
C HIS A 283 31.42 16.81 -4.12
N TYR A 284 31.89 16.04 -5.10
CA TYR A 284 32.91 15.01 -4.88
C TYR A 284 34.32 15.44 -5.33
N TYR A 285 34.42 16.23 -6.40
CA TYR A 285 35.70 16.68 -6.95
C TYR A 285 36.03 18.16 -6.67
N GLN A 286 35.08 18.93 -6.11
CA GLN A 286 35.25 20.36 -5.79
C GLN A 286 35.76 21.22 -6.98
N LEU A 287 35.49 20.75 -8.21
CA LEU A 287 36.00 21.30 -9.48
C LEU A 287 35.35 22.64 -9.85
N PHE A 288 34.17 22.92 -9.29
CA PHE A 288 33.39 24.13 -9.52
C PHE A 288 33.09 24.82 -8.20
N SER A 289 33.12 26.16 -8.18
CA SER A 289 32.53 26.92 -7.08
C SER A 289 30.99 26.79 -7.12
N GLN A 290 30.34 26.97 -5.96
CA GLN A 290 28.88 26.91 -5.84
C GLN A 290 28.17 27.82 -6.84
N THR A 291 28.68 29.04 -7.03
CA THR A 291 28.15 30.01 -8.02
C THR A 291 28.34 29.53 -9.46
N ALA A 292 29.48 28.94 -9.80
CA ALA A 292 29.73 28.40 -11.14
C ALA A 292 28.80 27.21 -11.43
N ALA A 293 28.66 26.28 -10.49
CA ALA A 293 27.72 25.17 -10.59
C ALA A 293 26.28 25.67 -10.75
N PHE A 294 25.84 26.66 -9.95
CA PHE A 294 24.50 27.25 -10.08
C PHE A 294 24.23 27.85 -11.46
N VAL A 295 25.18 28.62 -12.00
CA VAL A 295 25.05 29.25 -13.32
C VAL A 295 25.00 28.19 -14.42
N ILE A 296 25.81 27.13 -14.34
CA ILE A 296 25.78 26.01 -15.30
C ILE A 296 24.44 25.29 -15.23
N LEU A 297 23.88 25.01 -14.04
CA LEU A 297 22.57 24.36 -13.91
C LEU A 297 21.42 25.26 -14.36
N CYS A 298 21.46 26.56 -14.05
CA CYS A 298 20.48 27.53 -14.56
C CYS A 298 20.50 27.59 -16.10
N PHE A 299 21.69 27.70 -16.69
CA PHE A 299 21.87 27.69 -18.15
C PHE A 299 21.37 26.37 -18.77
N THR A 300 21.71 25.23 -18.16
CA THR A 300 21.25 23.89 -18.57
C THR A 300 19.73 23.79 -18.56
N THR A 301 19.08 24.30 -17.51
CA THR A 301 17.61 24.36 -17.36
C THR A 301 16.97 25.21 -18.46
N ILE A 302 17.50 26.41 -18.70
CA ILE A 302 17.00 27.34 -19.73
C ILE A 302 17.21 26.77 -21.14
N PHE A 303 18.36 26.16 -21.40
CA PHE A 303 18.66 25.50 -22.68
C PHE A 303 17.72 24.31 -22.92
N MET A 304 17.45 23.49 -21.90
CA MET A 304 16.47 22.39 -21.98
C MET A 304 15.05 22.91 -22.27
N ALA A 305 14.64 23.99 -21.61
CA ALA A 305 13.35 24.64 -21.88
C ALA A 305 13.28 25.18 -23.33
N ALA A 306 14.33 25.83 -23.83
CA ALA A 306 14.41 26.30 -25.21
C ALA A 306 14.37 25.15 -26.24
N VAL A 307 15.07 24.04 -25.96
CA VAL A 307 14.98 22.81 -26.76
C VAL A 307 13.56 22.25 -26.73
N SER A 308 12.87 22.22 -25.58
CA SER A 308 11.48 21.75 -25.50
C SER A 308 10.50 22.56 -26.36
N ILE A 309 10.69 23.89 -26.45
CA ILE A 309 9.89 24.78 -27.31
C ILE A 309 10.11 24.47 -28.79
N ARG A 310 11.37 24.22 -29.18
CA ARG A 310 11.79 23.89 -30.55
C ARG A 310 11.37 22.48 -30.98
N TYR A 311 11.39 21.53 -30.05
CA TYR A 311 10.97 20.14 -30.24
C TYR A 311 9.46 19.95 -30.04
N ASP A 312 8.73 20.98 -29.61
CA ASP A 312 7.28 20.96 -29.30
C ASP A 312 6.83 19.78 -28.41
N ARG A 313 7.67 19.37 -27.45
CA ARG A 313 7.42 18.24 -26.55
C ARG A 313 7.26 18.69 -25.11
N LEU A 314 6.05 18.47 -24.58
CA LEU A 314 5.69 18.63 -23.17
C LEU A 314 6.65 17.87 -22.23
N GLU A 315 7.02 16.65 -22.60
CA GLU A 315 7.95 15.79 -21.83
C GLU A 315 9.26 16.51 -21.51
N LEU A 316 9.90 17.14 -22.50
CA LEU A 316 11.15 17.88 -22.34
C LEU A 316 11.00 19.09 -21.42
N ALA A 317 9.85 19.78 -21.48
CA ALA A 317 9.54 20.91 -20.60
C ALA A 317 9.30 20.46 -19.16
N VAL A 318 8.70 19.28 -18.94
CA VAL A 318 8.53 18.67 -17.62
C VAL A 318 9.86 18.20 -17.04
N THR A 319 10.75 17.62 -17.84
CA THR A 319 12.11 17.27 -17.37
C THR A 319 12.97 18.51 -17.10
N ALA A 320 12.83 19.59 -17.88
CA ALA A 320 13.47 20.87 -17.58
C ALA A 320 12.98 21.45 -16.25
N LEU A 321 11.67 21.36 -16.00
CA LEU A 321 11.05 21.80 -14.75
C LEU A 321 11.59 21.03 -13.54
N ILE A 322 11.63 19.70 -13.63
CA ILE A 322 12.16 18.81 -12.59
C ILE A 322 13.64 19.11 -12.34
N GLY A 323 14.45 19.24 -13.40
CA GLY A 323 15.86 19.61 -13.29
C GLY A 323 16.07 20.99 -12.65
N GLY A 324 15.20 21.96 -12.96
CA GLY A 324 15.20 23.27 -12.32
C GLY A 324 14.92 23.21 -10.82
N PHE A 325 13.87 22.51 -10.37
CA PHE A 325 13.58 22.37 -8.94
C PHE A 325 14.65 21.60 -8.17
N ILE A 326 15.32 20.63 -8.81
CA ILE A 326 16.42 19.87 -8.21
C ILE A 326 17.73 20.68 -8.15
N ALA A 327 17.93 21.65 -9.05
CA ALA A 327 19.21 22.35 -9.19
C ALA A 327 19.76 23.01 -7.90
N PRO A 328 18.97 23.70 -7.05
CA PRO A 328 19.47 24.26 -5.79
C PRO A 328 19.99 23.19 -4.81
N PHE A 329 19.34 22.03 -4.74
CA PHE A 329 19.73 20.92 -3.86
C PHE A 329 20.96 20.15 -4.37
N ILE A 330 21.26 20.25 -5.67
CA ILE A 330 22.53 19.75 -6.23
C ILE A 330 23.73 20.62 -5.80
N ILE A 331 23.51 21.83 -5.27
CA ILE A 331 24.55 22.80 -4.92
C ILE A 331 24.41 23.39 -3.51
N SER A 332 23.60 22.81 -2.64
CA SER A 332 23.38 23.32 -1.28
C SER A 332 24.62 23.09 -0.41
N SER A 333 25.24 24.18 0.03
CA SER A 333 26.28 24.19 1.06
C SER A 333 25.65 24.39 2.44
N ASP A 334 26.40 24.07 3.51
CA ASP A 334 25.94 24.17 4.91
C ASP A 334 25.41 25.55 5.32
N THR A 335 25.80 26.62 4.62
CA THR A 335 25.30 27.99 4.79
C THR A 335 24.23 28.35 3.74
N GLY A 336 23.16 27.55 3.67
CA GLY A 336 22.08 27.72 2.69
C GLY A 336 21.30 29.03 2.86
N ASN A 337 21.37 29.93 1.87
CA ASN A 337 20.61 31.18 1.90
C ASN A 337 19.18 30.97 1.39
N ILE A 338 18.23 30.84 2.33
CA ILE A 338 16.80 30.60 2.06
C ILE A 338 16.20 31.68 1.14
N ILE A 339 16.61 32.95 1.25
CA ILE A 339 16.08 34.04 0.41
C ILE A 339 16.46 33.84 -1.07
N VAL A 340 17.70 33.38 -1.33
CA VAL A 340 18.17 33.06 -2.68
C VAL A 340 17.40 31.87 -3.26
N LEU A 341 17.12 30.84 -2.46
CA LEU A 341 16.29 29.70 -2.85
C LEU A 341 14.87 30.16 -3.23
N GLN A 342 14.18 30.90 -2.36
CA GLN A 342 12.79 31.33 -2.62
C GLN A 342 12.69 32.33 -3.78
N THR A 343 13.71 33.16 -4.01
CA THR A 343 13.80 34.03 -5.19
C THR A 343 14.01 33.21 -6.47
N TYR A 344 14.89 32.21 -6.46
CA TYR A 344 15.07 31.29 -7.58
C TYR A 344 13.76 30.56 -7.94
N LEU A 345 13.07 30.00 -6.95
CA LEU A 345 11.78 29.32 -7.13
C LEU A 345 10.70 30.27 -7.68
N SER A 346 10.73 31.54 -7.29
CA SER A 346 9.83 32.57 -7.84
C SER A 346 10.07 32.82 -9.34
N ILE A 347 11.34 32.94 -9.74
CA ILE A 347 11.74 33.11 -11.14
C ILE A 347 11.40 31.86 -11.97
N LEU A 348 11.70 30.66 -11.45
CA LEU A 348 11.40 29.38 -12.09
C LEU A 348 9.90 29.22 -12.31
N ASN A 349 9.08 29.40 -11.27
CA ASN A 349 7.61 29.30 -11.37
C ASN A 349 7.03 30.31 -12.37
N LEU A 350 7.52 31.56 -12.37
CA LEU A 350 7.04 32.59 -13.31
C LEU A 350 7.41 32.26 -14.76
N GLY A 351 8.65 31.83 -15.04
CA GLY A 351 9.08 31.42 -16.37
C GLY A 351 8.32 30.20 -16.89
N MET A 352 8.01 29.25 -16.00
CA MET A 352 7.27 28.03 -16.33
C MET A 352 5.77 28.30 -16.53
N PHE A 353 5.20 29.28 -15.82
CA PHE A 353 3.85 29.79 -16.12
C PHE A 353 3.80 30.54 -17.46
N ALA A 354 4.83 31.33 -17.80
CA ALA A 354 4.95 31.99 -19.11
C ALA A 354 5.02 30.95 -20.25
N LEU A 355 5.79 29.87 -20.07
CA LEU A 355 5.84 28.74 -21.01
C LEU A 355 4.48 28.01 -21.13
N ALA A 356 3.79 27.80 -20.00
CA ALA A 356 2.45 27.20 -19.98
C ALA A 356 1.41 28.04 -20.71
N LEU A 357 1.49 29.38 -20.64
CA LEU A 357 0.67 30.29 -21.45
C LEU A 357 1.05 30.25 -22.93
N TYR A 358 2.35 30.32 -23.26
CA TYR A 358 2.83 30.43 -24.63
C TYR A 358 2.53 29.18 -25.48
N LYS A 359 2.77 27.98 -24.92
CA LYS A 359 2.54 26.70 -25.61
C LYS A 359 1.21 26.02 -25.25
N LYS A 360 0.38 26.62 -24.38
CA LYS A 360 -0.86 26.02 -23.84
C LYS A 360 -0.61 24.65 -23.19
N TRP A 361 0.40 24.59 -22.33
CA TRP A 361 0.82 23.36 -21.64
C TRP A 361 0.33 23.33 -20.19
N GLY A 362 -0.98 23.09 -20.01
CA GLY A 362 -1.67 23.07 -18.71
C GLY A 362 -1.21 22.01 -17.70
N LEU A 363 -0.23 21.16 -18.03
CA LEU A 363 0.41 20.23 -17.08
C LEU A 363 1.59 20.86 -16.33
N LEU A 364 2.26 21.87 -16.91
CA LEU A 364 3.38 22.58 -16.28
C LEU A 364 3.03 23.20 -14.92
N PRO A 365 1.91 23.94 -14.76
CA PRO A 365 1.54 24.50 -13.45
C PRO A 365 1.22 23.43 -12.41
N ILE A 366 0.75 22.25 -12.82
CA ILE A 366 0.43 21.13 -11.91
C ILE A 366 1.71 20.54 -11.33
N VAL A 367 2.72 20.28 -12.18
CA VAL A 367 4.03 19.80 -11.73
C VAL A 367 4.74 20.87 -10.90
N ALA A 368 4.68 22.13 -11.31
CA ALA A 368 5.31 23.24 -10.61
C ALA A 368 4.73 23.49 -9.22
N PHE A 369 3.40 23.35 -9.08
CA PHE A 369 2.72 23.39 -7.80
C PHE A 369 3.24 22.32 -6.82
N VAL A 370 3.33 21.06 -7.28
CA VAL A 370 3.76 19.93 -6.44
C VAL A 370 5.20 20.13 -5.93
N PHE A 371 6.15 20.46 -6.81
CA PHE A 371 7.53 20.68 -6.39
C PHE A 371 7.71 21.92 -5.52
N THR A 372 7.01 23.03 -5.81
CA THR A 372 7.10 24.23 -4.98
C THR A 372 6.62 23.96 -3.55
N TYR A 373 5.43 23.36 -3.39
CA TYR A 373 4.91 23.10 -2.04
C TYR A 373 5.65 21.97 -1.30
N PHE A 374 6.28 21.03 -2.01
CA PHE A 374 7.21 20.07 -1.41
C PHE A 374 8.45 20.78 -0.83
N ILE A 375 9.01 21.76 -1.56
CA ILE A 375 10.17 22.54 -1.08
C ILE A 375 9.77 23.47 0.08
N LEU A 376 8.58 24.09 0.03
CA LEU A 376 8.07 24.88 1.17
C LEU A 376 7.98 24.01 2.44
N LEU A 377 7.44 22.80 2.34
CA LEU A 377 7.39 21.85 3.45
C LEU A 377 8.78 21.46 3.97
N GLN A 378 9.77 21.29 3.10
CA GLN A 378 11.15 21.05 3.51
C GLN A 378 11.72 22.22 4.33
N THR A 379 11.46 23.48 3.94
CA THR A 379 11.88 24.65 4.73
C THR A 379 11.26 24.72 6.13
N VAL A 380 10.05 24.18 6.35
CA VAL A 380 9.43 24.09 7.69
C VAL A 380 10.23 23.14 8.58
N ILE A 381 10.49 21.92 8.06
CA ILE A 381 11.24 20.88 8.77
C ILE A 381 12.67 21.37 9.10
N GLU A 382 13.27 22.17 8.23
CA GLU A 382 14.58 22.78 8.44
C GLU A 382 14.56 23.94 9.48
N SER A 383 13.48 24.74 9.58
CA SER A 383 13.37 25.77 10.62
C SER A 383 13.08 25.21 12.01
N ASP A 384 12.36 24.09 12.10
CA ASP A 384 12.17 23.35 13.37
C ASP A 384 13.50 22.77 13.90
N LEU A 385 14.41 22.38 12.99
CA LEU A 385 15.73 21.82 13.30
C LEU A 385 16.81 22.87 13.61
N PHE A 386 16.71 24.08 13.06
CA PHE A 386 17.72 25.13 13.19
C PHE A 386 17.06 26.50 13.45
N PRO A 387 17.20 27.10 14.65
CA PRO A 387 16.49 28.32 15.04
C PRO A 387 16.66 29.49 14.07
N THR A 388 15.66 29.70 13.20
CA THR A 388 15.67 30.78 12.21
C THR A 388 15.24 32.12 12.84
N PRO A 389 15.97 33.23 12.62
CA PRO A 389 15.64 34.51 13.23
C PRO A 389 14.30 35.07 12.71
N PRO A 390 13.41 35.63 13.57
CA PRO A 390 12.00 35.91 13.22
C PRO A 390 11.75 36.77 11.98
N HIS A 391 12.69 37.66 11.62
CA HIS A 391 12.57 38.49 10.41
C HIS A 391 12.54 37.67 9.11
N LEU A 392 13.11 36.45 9.10
CA LEU A 392 13.06 35.57 7.94
C LEU A 392 11.65 34.99 7.72
N PHE A 393 10.93 34.61 8.78
CA PHE A 393 9.56 34.10 8.64
C PHE A 393 8.64 35.11 7.94
N SER A 394 8.76 36.41 8.27
CA SER A 394 8.05 37.49 7.57
C SER A 394 8.39 37.59 6.08
N ILE A 395 9.65 37.33 5.70
CA ILE A 395 10.09 37.28 4.30
C ILE A 395 9.55 36.02 3.60
N LEU A 396 9.57 34.87 4.28
CA LEU A 396 8.99 33.61 3.81
C LEU A 396 7.47 33.72 3.61
N LEU A 397 6.76 34.47 4.46
CA LEU A 397 5.33 34.75 4.31
C LEU A 397 5.05 35.63 3.07
N GLY A 398 5.96 36.58 2.78
CA GLY A 398 5.97 37.32 1.52
C GLY A 398 6.11 36.41 0.29
N PHE A 399 7.04 35.45 0.32
CA PHE A 399 7.19 34.45 -0.74
C PHE A 399 5.98 33.49 -0.82
N ALA A 400 5.42 33.06 0.31
CA ALA A 400 4.20 32.25 0.37
C ALA A 400 3.03 32.95 -0.33
N THR A 401 2.85 34.24 -0.04
CA THR A 401 1.84 35.11 -0.67
C THR A 401 2.08 35.22 -2.19
N LEU A 402 3.34 35.38 -2.61
CA LEU A 402 3.72 35.44 -4.03
C LEU A 402 3.42 34.11 -4.75
N PHE A 403 3.76 32.96 -4.17
CA PHE A 403 3.43 31.65 -4.75
C PHE A 403 1.92 31.43 -4.83
N PHE A 404 1.18 31.79 -3.78
CA PHE A 404 -0.29 31.74 -3.76
C PHE A 404 -0.88 32.52 -4.95
N PHE A 405 -0.39 33.73 -5.25
CA PHE A 405 -0.80 34.48 -6.44
C PHE A 405 -0.33 33.85 -7.76
N ILE A 406 0.88 33.30 -7.85
CA ILE A 406 1.39 32.63 -9.06
C ILE A 406 0.53 31.40 -9.42
N PHE A 407 0.10 30.60 -8.43
CA PHE A 407 -0.76 29.44 -8.66
C PHE A 407 -2.26 29.78 -8.79
N LEU A 408 -2.66 31.04 -8.65
CA LEU A 408 -3.98 31.54 -9.10
C LEU A 408 -4.02 31.91 -10.60
N ILE A 409 -2.90 32.34 -11.21
CA ILE A 409 -2.88 32.70 -12.64
C ILE A 409 -3.30 31.57 -13.60
N PRO A 410 -3.15 30.26 -13.28
CA PRO A 410 -3.81 29.15 -13.97
C PRO A 410 -5.32 29.28 -14.23
N VAL A 411 -6.06 30.13 -13.51
CA VAL A 411 -7.44 30.53 -13.87
C VAL A 411 -7.53 30.99 -15.35
N ARG A 412 -6.52 31.73 -15.84
CA ARG A 412 -6.44 32.20 -17.24
C ARG A 412 -6.21 31.06 -18.24
N LEU A 413 -5.65 29.92 -17.82
CA LEU A 413 -5.52 28.72 -18.65
C LEU A 413 -6.86 27.98 -18.73
N ILE A 414 -7.60 27.87 -17.63
CA ILE A 414 -8.93 27.22 -17.60
C ILE A 414 -9.93 27.94 -18.51
N MET A 415 -9.84 29.26 -18.63
CA MET A 415 -10.65 30.08 -19.54
C MET A 415 -10.34 29.89 -21.04
N GLN A 416 -9.28 29.16 -21.40
CA GLN A 416 -8.98 28.84 -22.79
C GLN A 416 -9.59 27.48 -23.14
N SER A 417 -10.51 27.46 -24.12
CA SER A 417 -11.30 26.28 -24.53
C SER A 417 -10.50 25.11 -25.15
N SER A 418 -9.18 25.08 -24.97
CA SER A 418 -8.24 24.18 -25.64
C SER A 418 -7.91 22.91 -24.85
N TYR A 419 -8.48 22.72 -23.65
CA TYR A 419 -8.07 21.67 -22.71
C TYR A 419 -9.12 20.58 -22.50
N GLY A 420 -8.68 19.32 -22.63
CA GLY A 420 -9.48 18.15 -22.27
C GLY A 420 -9.84 18.12 -20.78
N GLY A 421 -10.97 17.49 -20.45
CA GLY A 421 -11.59 17.54 -19.13
C GLY A 421 -10.71 17.07 -17.96
N GLY A 422 -9.73 16.19 -18.20
CA GLY A 422 -8.74 15.76 -17.20
C GLY A 422 -7.81 16.90 -16.76
N ILE A 423 -7.17 17.59 -17.71
CA ILE A 423 -6.28 18.72 -17.43
C ILE A 423 -7.06 19.86 -16.77
N ARG A 424 -8.30 20.12 -17.22
CA ARG A 424 -9.17 21.13 -16.61
C ARG A 424 -9.48 20.83 -15.14
N LYS A 425 -9.72 19.55 -14.78
CA LYS A 425 -9.88 19.11 -13.38
C LYS A 425 -8.57 19.25 -12.59
N GLY A 426 -7.42 18.92 -13.19
CA GLY A 426 -6.11 19.08 -12.56
C GLY A 426 -5.79 20.54 -12.20
N LEU A 427 -5.98 21.46 -13.15
CA LEU A 427 -5.82 22.90 -12.92
C LEU A 427 -6.79 23.44 -11.85
N LEU A 428 -8.02 22.93 -11.82
CA LEU A 428 -9.00 23.28 -10.79
C LEU A 428 -8.58 22.77 -9.40
N SER A 429 -8.00 21.56 -9.33
CA SER A 429 -7.44 20.98 -8.11
C SER A 429 -6.23 21.76 -7.59
N VAL A 430 -5.36 22.27 -8.48
CA VAL A 430 -4.25 23.15 -8.11
C VAL A 430 -4.78 24.39 -7.39
N ILE A 431 -5.82 25.04 -7.93
CA ILE A 431 -6.41 26.25 -7.31
C ILE A 431 -6.94 25.96 -5.90
N THR A 432 -7.62 24.84 -5.68
CA THR A 432 -8.11 24.46 -4.35
C THR A 432 -6.98 24.12 -3.39
N LEU A 433 -6.04 23.29 -3.82
CA LEU A 433 -4.90 22.87 -3.00
C LEU A 433 -4.00 24.06 -2.66
N ASN A 434 -3.87 25.05 -3.54
CA ASN A 434 -3.16 26.31 -3.30
C ASN A 434 -3.75 27.10 -2.13
N GLY A 435 -5.08 27.17 -2.01
CA GLY A 435 -5.74 27.78 -0.84
C GLY A 435 -5.41 27.06 0.46
N PHE A 436 -5.50 25.72 0.48
CA PHE A 436 -5.20 24.94 1.68
C PHE A 436 -3.71 24.97 2.04
N ALA A 437 -2.82 24.81 1.06
CA ALA A 437 -1.38 24.78 1.29
C ALA A 437 -0.82 26.16 1.70
N TYR A 438 -1.40 27.25 1.20
CA TYR A 438 -1.11 28.60 1.70
C TYR A 438 -1.68 28.82 3.12
N LEU A 439 -2.87 28.30 3.45
CA LEU A 439 -3.42 28.35 4.81
C LEU A 439 -2.54 27.59 5.82
N PHE A 440 -2.05 26.40 5.47
CA PHE A 440 -1.16 25.62 6.34
C PHE A 440 0.23 26.27 6.48
N TYR A 441 0.93 26.52 5.38
CA TYR A 441 2.29 27.07 5.41
C TYR A 441 2.34 28.51 5.94
N GLY A 442 1.41 29.37 5.48
CA GLY A 442 1.28 30.72 6.00
C GLY A 442 0.75 30.76 7.44
N GLY A 443 0.01 29.74 7.87
CA GLY A 443 -0.46 29.60 9.26
C GLY A 443 0.71 29.38 10.22
N TYR A 444 1.53 28.36 9.96
CA TYR A 444 2.77 28.09 10.71
C TYR A 444 3.68 29.33 10.76
N LEU A 445 3.90 29.99 9.62
CA LEU A 445 4.73 31.21 9.58
C LEU A 445 4.15 32.36 10.43
N ILE A 446 2.82 32.50 10.53
CA ILE A 446 2.19 33.52 11.37
C ILE A 446 2.35 33.18 12.86
N GLU A 447 2.17 31.91 13.23
CA GLU A 447 2.35 31.45 14.61
C GLU A 447 3.81 31.68 15.08
N GLU A 448 4.80 31.43 14.22
CA GLU A 448 6.22 31.76 14.47
C GLU A 448 6.51 33.27 14.55
N ILE A 449 6.01 34.08 13.60
CA ILE A 449 6.21 35.55 13.61
C ILE A 449 5.62 36.19 14.87
N ALA A 450 4.48 35.68 15.35
CA ALA A 450 3.70 36.27 16.42
C ALA A 450 3.88 35.57 17.79
N PHE A 451 4.91 34.72 17.95
CA PHE A 451 5.23 33.98 19.17
C PHE A 451 4.02 33.22 19.75
N GLY A 452 3.33 32.44 18.89
CA GLY A 452 2.18 31.62 19.26
C GLY A 452 0.82 32.34 19.29
N SER A 453 0.71 33.55 18.72
CA SER A 453 -0.60 34.20 18.56
C SER A 453 -1.47 33.42 17.56
N LYS A 454 -2.75 33.24 17.89
CA LYS A 454 -3.68 32.39 17.13
C LYS A 454 -4.38 33.15 16.00
N GLU A 455 -3.58 33.81 15.17
CA GLU A 455 -4.02 34.69 14.09
C GLU A 455 -4.29 33.95 12.76
N THR A 456 -4.06 32.63 12.70
CA THR A 456 -4.26 31.78 11.52
C THR A 456 -5.69 31.80 10.96
N GLY A 457 -6.70 32.09 11.80
CA GLY A 457 -8.07 32.34 11.35
C GLY A 457 -8.18 33.52 10.37
N TYR A 458 -7.42 34.61 10.59
CA TYR A 458 -7.41 35.77 9.70
C TYR A 458 -6.85 35.45 8.31
N LEU A 459 -5.88 34.53 8.22
CA LEU A 459 -5.34 34.06 6.94
C LEU A 459 -6.42 33.33 6.11
N SER A 460 -7.28 32.54 6.75
CA SER A 460 -8.41 31.89 6.08
C SER A 460 -9.44 32.90 5.54
N PHE A 461 -9.70 33.99 6.27
CA PHE A 461 -10.52 35.09 5.77
C PHE A 461 -9.87 35.85 4.60
N PHE A 462 -8.56 36.11 4.65
CA PHE A 462 -7.83 36.70 3.52
C PHE A 462 -7.94 35.84 2.25
N ILE A 463 -7.78 34.52 2.37
CA ILE A 463 -7.95 33.56 1.27
C ILE A 463 -9.39 33.62 0.71
N ALA A 464 -10.39 33.64 1.58
CA ALA A 464 -11.80 33.77 1.17
C ALA A 464 -12.08 35.08 0.41
N ILE A 465 -11.48 36.20 0.85
CA ILE A 465 -11.57 37.51 0.20
C ILE A 465 -10.90 37.49 -1.18
N VAL A 466 -9.72 36.87 -1.33
CA VAL A 466 -9.07 36.76 -2.65
C VAL A 466 -9.93 35.93 -3.62
N TYR A 467 -10.48 34.78 -3.18
CA TYR A 467 -11.43 34.02 -4.01
C TYR A 467 -12.71 34.81 -4.33
N LEU A 468 -13.17 35.68 -3.42
CA LEU A 468 -14.33 36.55 -3.66
C LEU A 468 -14.02 37.60 -4.73
N VAL A 469 -12.83 38.21 -4.72
CA VAL A 469 -12.37 39.12 -5.77
C VAL A 469 -12.29 38.42 -7.12
N PHE A 470 -11.77 37.19 -7.18
CA PHE A 470 -11.78 36.38 -8.41
C PHE A 470 -13.21 36.02 -8.87
N TYR A 471 -14.12 35.65 -7.97
CA TYR A 471 -15.54 35.43 -8.28
C TYR A 471 -16.19 36.67 -8.88
N LEU A 472 -15.99 37.85 -8.28
CA LEU A 472 -16.54 39.12 -8.77
C LEU A 472 -15.92 39.52 -10.11
N PHE A 473 -14.61 39.35 -10.30
CA PHE A 473 -13.94 39.59 -11.58
C PHE A 473 -14.51 38.70 -12.69
N LEU A 474 -14.67 37.39 -12.44
CA LEU A 474 -15.34 36.48 -13.39
C LEU A 474 -16.78 36.93 -13.66
N ARG A 475 -17.56 37.25 -12.62
CA ARG A 475 -18.97 37.67 -12.72
C ARG A 475 -19.16 38.92 -13.58
N PHE A 476 -18.26 39.91 -13.49
CA PHE A 476 -18.43 41.20 -14.17
C PHE A 476 -17.63 41.35 -15.48
N ARG A 477 -16.63 40.49 -15.75
CA ARG A 477 -15.77 40.63 -16.95
C ARG A 477 -15.87 39.48 -17.95
N ILE A 478 -16.34 38.28 -17.56
CA ILE A 478 -16.35 37.10 -18.44
C ILE A 478 -17.69 36.34 -18.38
N SER A 479 -18.47 36.43 -19.46
CA SER A 479 -19.66 35.60 -19.67
C SER A 479 -19.30 34.14 -20.01
N GLY A 480 -20.22 33.20 -19.73
CA GLY A 480 -20.16 31.81 -20.20
C GLY A 480 -19.26 30.83 -19.42
N HIS A 481 -18.68 31.23 -18.28
CA HIS A 481 -17.78 30.38 -17.47
C HIS A 481 -18.40 29.99 -16.11
N ASP A 482 -19.68 29.64 -16.10
CA ASP A 482 -20.48 29.45 -14.88
C ASP A 482 -19.89 28.42 -13.90
N THR A 483 -19.34 27.31 -14.40
CA THR A 483 -18.71 26.28 -13.54
C THR A 483 -17.53 26.84 -12.75
N LEU A 484 -16.67 27.65 -13.37
CA LEU A 484 -15.49 28.21 -12.70
C LEU A 484 -15.88 29.34 -11.75
N ARG A 485 -16.86 30.18 -12.13
CA ARG A 485 -17.41 31.22 -11.27
C ARG A 485 -18.05 30.61 -10.01
N ASN A 486 -18.89 29.60 -10.16
CA ASN A 486 -19.54 28.94 -9.03
C ASN A 486 -18.52 28.21 -8.13
N PHE A 487 -17.42 27.70 -8.70
CA PHE A 487 -16.32 27.09 -7.94
C PHE A 487 -15.57 28.10 -7.06
N MET A 488 -15.27 29.30 -7.57
CA MET A 488 -14.66 30.36 -6.76
C MET A 488 -15.55 30.78 -5.59
N LEU A 489 -16.86 30.89 -5.81
CA LEU A 489 -17.83 31.18 -4.74
C LEU A 489 -17.90 30.05 -3.70
N ALA A 490 -17.83 28.79 -4.12
CA ALA A 490 -17.76 27.65 -3.19
C ALA A 490 -16.47 27.68 -2.34
N LEU A 491 -15.31 28.05 -2.92
CA LEU A 491 -14.07 28.23 -2.17
C LEU A 491 -14.15 29.40 -1.18
N THR A 492 -14.71 30.56 -1.58
CA THR A 492 -14.95 31.67 -0.66
C THR A 492 -15.78 31.24 0.55
N ILE A 493 -16.89 30.53 0.35
CA ILE A 493 -17.74 30.05 1.45
C ILE A 493 -16.98 29.05 2.34
N ALA A 494 -16.22 28.12 1.75
CA ALA A 494 -15.43 27.15 2.50
C ALA A 494 -14.37 27.81 3.39
N PHE A 495 -13.53 28.70 2.84
CA PHE A 495 -12.47 29.36 3.61
C PHE A 495 -13.02 30.38 4.63
N ALA A 496 -14.14 31.04 4.36
CA ALA A 496 -14.84 31.86 5.35
C ALA A 496 -15.40 31.00 6.51
N SER A 497 -15.95 29.82 6.21
CA SER A 497 -16.46 28.89 7.23
C SER A 497 -15.34 28.23 8.05
N ILE A 498 -14.15 28.03 7.47
CA ILE A 498 -12.97 27.47 8.16
C ILE A 498 -12.30 28.52 9.06
N GLY A 499 -12.35 29.81 8.68
CA GLY A 499 -11.78 30.90 9.47
C GLY A 499 -12.43 31.09 10.84
N VAL A 500 -13.73 30.78 11.00
CA VAL A 500 -14.44 30.95 12.28
C VAL A 500 -13.95 29.97 13.36
N PRO A 501 -13.90 28.62 13.15
CA PRO A 501 -13.32 27.71 14.12
C PRO A 501 -11.87 28.01 14.49
N LEU A 502 -11.03 28.42 13.53
CA LEU A 502 -9.60 28.69 13.75
C LEU A 502 -9.30 29.84 14.73
N LEU A 503 -10.29 30.69 15.05
CA LEU A 503 -10.16 31.72 16.09
C LEU A 503 -10.35 31.18 17.53
N PHE A 504 -10.73 29.91 17.69
CA PHE A 504 -10.94 29.27 19.00
C PHE A 504 -9.78 28.35 19.40
N ASN A 505 -9.63 28.09 20.69
CA ASN A 505 -8.61 27.16 21.19
C ASN A 505 -8.81 25.74 20.65
N SER A 506 -7.76 25.16 20.08
CA SER A 506 -7.73 23.88 19.38
C SER A 506 -8.32 22.72 20.20
N SER A 507 -7.97 22.65 21.50
CA SER A 507 -8.53 21.68 22.46
C SER A 507 -10.05 21.80 22.60
N ALA A 508 -10.59 23.03 22.57
CA ALA A 508 -12.02 23.29 22.66
C ALA A 508 -12.76 22.97 21.36
N ILE A 509 -12.15 23.20 20.19
CA ILE A 509 -12.68 22.75 18.90
C ILE A 509 -12.80 21.22 18.90
N LEU A 510 -11.74 20.52 19.30
CA LEU A 510 -11.70 19.06 19.35
C LEU A 510 -12.78 18.48 20.28
N ILE A 511 -12.90 19.01 21.51
CA ILE A 511 -13.95 18.62 22.47
C ILE A 511 -15.36 18.90 21.92
N THR A 512 -15.57 20.05 21.30
CA THR A 512 -16.89 20.45 20.76
C THR A 512 -17.31 19.53 19.62
N TRP A 513 -16.48 19.41 18.58
CA TRP A 513 -16.78 18.59 17.40
C TRP A 513 -16.90 17.10 17.73
N SER A 514 -16.10 16.57 18.66
CA SER A 514 -16.20 15.16 19.05
C SER A 514 -17.49 14.86 19.82
N THR A 515 -17.89 15.79 20.71
CA THR A 515 -19.15 15.68 21.46
C THR A 515 -20.35 15.84 20.52
N GLU A 516 -20.32 16.83 19.63
CA GLU A 516 -21.35 17.08 18.63
C GLU A 516 -21.51 15.89 17.68
N SER A 517 -20.42 15.29 17.19
CA SER A 517 -20.46 14.09 16.35
C SER A 517 -21.21 12.93 17.03
N VAL A 518 -21.00 12.72 18.34
CA VAL A 518 -21.70 11.69 19.12
C VAL A 518 -23.18 12.06 19.35
N LEU A 519 -23.50 13.34 19.56
CA LEU A 519 -24.88 13.83 19.68
C LEU A 519 -25.65 13.67 18.36
N LEU A 520 -25.05 14.02 17.22
CA LEU A 520 -25.59 13.81 15.88
C LEU A 520 -25.78 12.32 15.58
N LEU A 521 -24.81 11.47 15.96
CA LEU A 521 -24.94 10.01 15.84
C LEU A 521 -26.07 9.45 16.72
N TRP A 522 -26.26 9.98 17.93
CA TRP A 522 -27.39 9.62 18.80
C TRP A 522 -28.72 10.05 18.19
N LEU A 523 -28.81 11.29 17.67
CA LEU A 523 -29.99 11.85 17.01
C LEU A 523 -30.36 11.05 15.75
N PHE A 524 -29.38 10.64 14.96
CA PHE A 524 -29.58 9.68 13.86
C PHE A 524 -30.27 8.39 14.32
N THR A 525 -29.96 7.86 15.51
CA THR A 525 -30.66 6.66 16.02
C THR A 525 -32.10 6.91 16.50
N LYS A 526 -32.52 8.18 16.59
CA LYS A 526 -33.91 8.58 16.82
C LYS A 526 -34.64 8.81 15.48
N GLU A 527 -34.12 9.72 14.67
CA GLU A 527 -34.80 10.26 13.49
C GLU A 527 -34.52 9.51 12.19
N LYS A 528 -33.39 8.78 12.11
CA LYS A 528 -32.95 7.96 10.97
C LYS A 528 -32.70 8.73 9.66
N SER A 529 -32.68 10.07 9.70
CA SER A 529 -32.34 10.90 8.54
C SER A 529 -30.86 10.76 8.18
N VAL A 530 -30.58 10.53 6.89
CA VAL A 530 -29.23 10.36 6.33
C VAL A 530 -28.36 11.61 6.53
N ILE A 531 -28.97 12.79 6.70
CA ILE A 531 -28.25 14.04 6.95
C ILE A 531 -27.44 13.93 8.26
N TYR A 532 -28.05 13.50 9.36
CA TYR A 532 -27.37 13.32 10.64
C TYR A 532 -26.33 12.21 10.62
N GLU A 533 -26.54 11.16 9.81
CA GLU A 533 -25.55 10.11 9.60
C GLU A 533 -24.29 10.65 8.89
N CYS A 534 -24.49 11.50 7.88
CA CYS A 534 -23.43 12.12 7.10
C CYS A 534 -22.67 13.18 7.92
N THR A 535 -23.38 14.09 8.61
CA THR A 535 -22.72 15.13 9.42
C THR A 535 -21.97 14.54 10.61
N ALA A 536 -22.54 13.54 11.30
CA ALA A 536 -21.81 12.84 12.37
C ALA A 536 -20.51 12.19 11.86
N ALA A 537 -20.54 11.55 10.68
CA ALA A 537 -19.38 10.91 10.09
C ALA A 537 -18.32 11.91 9.60
N VAL A 538 -18.73 13.01 8.95
CA VAL A 538 -17.83 14.09 8.52
C VAL A 538 -17.19 14.76 9.73
N LEU A 539 -17.96 15.06 10.78
CA LEU A 539 -17.45 15.72 11.98
C LEU A 539 -16.52 14.81 12.79
N ALA A 540 -16.81 13.50 12.86
CA ALA A 540 -15.87 12.52 13.43
C ALA A 540 -14.53 12.48 12.68
N ALA A 541 -14.58 12.55 11.34
CA ALA A 541 -13.37 12.59 10.51
C ALA A 541 -12.60 13.91 10.69
N LEU A 542 -13.29 15.05 10.79
CA LEU A 542 -12.67 16.34 11.07
C LEU A 542 -12.03 16.40 12.46
N SER A 543 -12.70 15.89 13.51
CA SER A 543 -12.10 15.74 14.84
C SER A 543 -10.88 14.82 14.82
N PHE A 544 -10.92 13.71 14.10
CA PHE A 544 -9.77 12.79 13.97
C PHE A 544 -8.59 13.46 13.24
N ILE A 545 -8.84 14.20 12.16
CA ILE A 545 -7.81 14.96 11.43
C ILE A 545 -7.22 16.06 12.32
N LEU A 546 -8.06 16.84 13.00
CA LEU A 546 -7.62 17.88 13.94
C LEU A 546 -6.78 17.29 15.08
N CYS A 547 -7.17 16.13 15.61
CA CYS A 547 -6.43 15.41 16.64
C CYS A 547 -5.06 14.93 16.13
N LEU A 548 -4.98 14.45 14.88
CA LEU A 548 -3.70 14.10 14.23
C LEU A 548 -2.80 15.33 13.99
N THR A 549 -3.35 16.50 13.65
CA THR A 549 -2.53 17.71 13.51
C THR A 549 -2.05 18.24 14.87
N LEU A 550 -2.87 18.20 15.91
CA LEU A 550 -2.47 18.69 17.24
C LEU A 550 -1.49 17.76 17.94
N GLY A 551 -1.69 16.44 17.84
CA GLY A 551 -0.79 15.42 18.43
C GLY A 551 0.50 15.14 17.65
N VAL A 552 0.83 15.97 16.65
CA VAL A 552 2.07 15.86 15.84
C VAL A 552 2.85 17.19 15.80
N PHE A 553 2.20 18.35 15.95
CA PHE A 553 2.81 19.66 15.72
C PHE A 553 2.80 20.64 16.89
N GLN A 554 2.13 20.37 18.01
CA GLN A 554 2.34 21.18 19.21
C GLN A 554 3.48 20.60 20.05
N ASP A 555 4.64 21.27 19.98
CA ASP A 555 5.62 21.18 21.06
C ASP A 555 4.91 21.49 22.38
N SER A 556 5.17 20.68 23.40
CA SER A 556 4.40 20.74 24.63
C SER A 556 4.83 21.96 25.44
N ASP A 557 3.89 22.82 25.81
CA ASP A 557 4.14 23.95 26.71
C ASP A 557 4.61 23.44 28.10
N HIS A 558 5.91 23.18 28.23
CA HIS A 558 6.58 22.81 29.49
C HIS A 558 6.62 23.99 30.48
N GLY A 559 6.05 25.14 30.11
CA GLY A 559 5.99 26.37 30.88
C GLY A 559 5.00 26.32 32.05
N ILE A 560 5.52 26.05 33.25
CA ILE A 560 5.03 26.54 34.56
C ILE A 560 3.70 25.94 35.06
N PHE A 561 2.74 25.57 34.20
CA PHE A 561 1.43 25.05 34.60
C PHE A 561 1.34 23.52 34.79
N ALA A 562 2.48 22.81 34.72
CA ALA A 562 2.58 21.35 34.78
C ALA A 562 2.07 20.67 36.08
N PHE A 563 1.71 21.43 37.12
CA PHE A 563 1.29 20.91 38.44
C PHE A 563 -0.11 20.26 38.50
N LYS A 564 -0.65 19.79 37.37
CA LYS A 564 -2.00 19.20 37.29
C LYS A 564 -2.00 17.91 36.47
N MET A 565 -1.41 16.87 37.06
CA MET A 565 -1.40 15.52 36.50
C MET A 565 -2.81 15.06 36.10
N PHE A 566 -2.99 14.61 34.85
CA PHE A 566 -4.27 14.23 34.21
C PHE A 566 -5.33 15.35 34.11
N LEU A 567 -5.00 16.60 34.44
CA LEU A 567 -5.90 17.77 34.38
C LEU A 567 -5.41 18.84 33.39
N ASN A 568 -4.43 18.51 32.53
CA ASN A 568 -4.00 19.33 31.40
C ASN A 568 -5.11 19.43 30.32
N SER A 569 -5.19 20.57 29.62
CA SER A 569 -6.06 20.76 28.45
C SER A 569 -5.81 19.72 27.35
N HIS A 570 -4.55 19.35 27.12
CA HIS A 570 -4.16 18.34 26.14
C HIS A 570 -4.74 16.97 26.52
N PHE A 571 -4.37 16.44 27.69
CA PHE A 571 -4.93 15.20 28.23
C PHE A 571 -6.47 15.18 28.20
N LEU A 572 -7.13 16.24 28.70
CA LEU A 572 -8.59 16.31 28.74
C LEU A 572 -9.22 16.26 27.34
N SER A 573 -8.64 16.90 26.34
CA SER A 573 -9.15 16.89 24.96
C SER A 573 -8.97 15.52 24.27
N LEU A 574 -7.80 14.90 24.41
CA LEU A 574 -7.50 13.57 23.88
C LEU A 574 -8.37 12.49 24.56
N PHE A 575 -8.50 12.55 25.88
CA PHE A 575 -9.35 11.65 26.65
C PHE A 575 -10.84 11.84 26.29
N THR A 576 -11.31 13.07 26.12
CA THR A 576 -12.69 13.34 25.69
C THR A 576 -12.96 12.80 24.28
N PHE A 577 -12.02 12.96 23.34
CA PHE A 577 -12.12 12.38 22.00
C PHE A 577 -12.20 10.84 22.06
N ALA A 578 -11.37 10.20 22.89
CA ALA A 578 -11.38 8.76 23.09
C ALA A 578 -12.69 8.25 23.71
N VAL A 579 -13.21 8.95 24.73
CA VAL A 579 -14.53 8.66 25.36
C VAL A 579 -15.66 8.83 24.34
N CYS A 580 -15.63 9.87 23.51
CA CYS A 580 -16.59 10.08 22.43
C CYS A 580 -16.56 8.90 21.42
N SER A 581 -15.37 8.43 21.04
CA SER A 581 -15.21 7.28 20.14
C SER A 581 -15.74 5.97 20.76
N PHE A 582 -15.47 5.71 22.05
CA PHE A 582 -16.10 4.59 22.77
C PHE A 582 -17.61 4.73 22.89
N LEU A 583 -18.13 5.95 23.08
CA LEU A 583 -19.57 6.20 23.22
C LEU A 583 -20.30 6.02 21.87
N ALA A 584 -19.69 6.44 20.77
CA ALA A 584 -20.14 6.13 19.41
C ALA A 584 -20.19 4.61 19.16
N ALA A 585 -19.14 3.88 19.55
CA ALA A 585 -19.10 2.42 19.47
C ALA A 585 -20.23 1.76 20.27
N ILE A 586 -20.51 2.27 21.49
CA ILE A 586 -21.60 1.83 22.36
C ILE A 586 -22.98 2.13 21.75
N ILE A 587 -23.18 3.29 21.12
CA ILE A 587 -24.43 3.66 20.42
C ILE A 587 -24.69 2.73 19.23
N MET A 588 -23.67 2.49 18.38
CA MET A 588 -23.74 1.51 17.28
C MET A 588 -24.01 0.09 17.81
N GLN A 589 -23.46 -0.26 18.97
CA GLN A 589 -23.66 -1.54 19.66
C GLN A 589 -25.08 -1.71 20.21
N ARG A 590 -25.68 -0.69 20.83
CA ARG A 590 -27.06 -0.71 21.33
C ARG A 590 -28.05 -0.82 20.18
N ASN A 591 -27.83 -0.04 19.12
CA ASN A 591 -28.73 0.10 17.98
C ASN A 591 -28.34 -0.77 16.77
N ARG A 592 -27.63 -1.88 17.02
CA ARG A 592 -27.06 -2.79 16.00
C ARG A 592 -28.03 -3.23 14.89
N ARG A 593 -29.34 -3.32 15.16
CA ARG A 593 -30.34 -3.69 14.15
C ARG A 593 -30.48 -2.65 13.03
N LEU A 594 -30.29 -1.35 13.33
CA LEU A 594 -30.33 -0.26 12.35
C LEU A 594 -29.07 -0.29 11.47
N PHE A 595 -27.89 -0.12 12.08
CA PHE A 595 -26.58 -0.10 11.41
C PHE A 595 -26.18 -1.41 10.68
N SER A 596 -27.03 -2.45 10.72
CA SER A 596 -26.81 -3.75 10.07
C SER A 596 -27.82 -4.08 8.95
N LYS A 597 -28.81 -3.22 8.67
CA LYS A 597 -29.79 -3.40 7.58
C LYS A 597 -30.02 -2.08 6.84
N GLY A 598 -29.39 -1.92 5.68
CA GLY A 598 -29.57 -0.77 4.79
C GLY A 598 -28.27 -0.35 4.08
N ARG A 599 -28.37 0.55 3.09
CA ARG A 599 -27.22 1.22 2.48
C ARG A 599 -26.81 2.45 3.32
N HIS A 600 -26.39 2.18 4.54
CA HIS A 600 -25.91 3.18 5.50
C HIS A 600 -24.39 3.39 5.34
N LEU A 601 -23.94 4.65 5.54
CA LEU A 601 -22.55 5.07 5.50
C LEU A 601 -21.78 4.47 6.70
N LEU A 602 -22.39 4.51 7.88
CA LEU A 602 -21.83 4.01 9.15
C LEU A 602 -22.19 2.53 9.37
N ARG A 603 -21.75 1.66 8.45
CA ARG A 603 -22.02 0.21 8.53
C ARG A 603 -21.43 -0.40 9.82
N PHE A 604 -22.26 -1.11 10.59
CA PHE A 604 -21.93 -1.68 11.91
C PHE A 604 -20.59 -2.44 11.96
N THR A 605 -20.21 -3.06 10.84
CA THR A 605 -18.85 -3.55 10.60
C THR A 605 -18.42 -3.00 9.24
N PRO A 606 -17.30 -2.27 9.13
CA PRO A 606 -16.22 -2.17 10.13
C PRO A 606 -16.36 -1.08 11.20
N CYS A 607 -17.25 -0.09 11.06
CA CYS A 607 -17.17 1.19 11.81
C CYS A 607 -17.12 1.04 13.34
N ASN A 608 -17.87 0.11 13.93
CA ASN A 608 -17.85 -0.13 15.39
C ASN A 608 -16.48 -0.67 15.88
N VAL A 609 -15.81 -1.50 15.07
CA VAL A 609 -14.47 -2.01 15.39
C VAL A 609 -13.43 -0.88 15.33
N ILE A 610 -13.55 0.00 14.34
CA ILE A 610 -12.70 1.17 14.15
C ILE A 610 -12.88 2.14 15.33
N ALA A 611 -14.11 2.42 15.76
CA ALA A 611 -14.39 3.28 16.91
C ALA A 611 -13.77 2.73 18.21
N TYR A 612 -13.90 1.42 18.49
CA TYR A 612 -13.19 0.81 19.63
C TYR A 612 -11.67 0.93 19.51
N ALA A 613 -11.09 0.72 18.32
CA ALA A 613 -9.64 0.82 18.11
C ALA A 613 -9.13 2.27 18.30
N ILE A 614 -9.85 3.26 17.76
CA ILE A 614 -9.57 4.69 17.96
C ILE A 614 -9.67 5.05 19.45
N GLY A 615 -10.70 4.59 20.17
CA GLY A 615 -10.82 4.83 21.61
C GLY A 615 -9.63 4.29 22.41
N PHE A 616 -9.18 3.06 22.13
CA PHE A 616 -7.99 2.50 22.79
C PHE A 616 -6.70 3.25 22.40
N LEU A 617 -6.55 3.64 21.14
CA LEU A 617 -5.39 4.39 20.65
C LEU A 617 -5.26 5.76 21.33
N PHE A 618 -6.34 6.54 21.44
CA PHE A 618 -6.25 7.88 22.01
C PHE A 618 -6.18 7.91 23.54
N VAL A 619 -6.67 6.90 24.26
CA VAL A 619 -6.31 6.75 25.69
C VAL A 619 -4.83 6.38 25.84
N PHE A 620 -4.27 5.54 24.97
CA PHE A 620 -2.82 5.27 24.99
C PHE A 620 -2.00 6.53 24.71
N ILE A 621 -2.36 7.32 23.68
CA ILE A 621 -1.66 8.58 23.36
C ILE A 621 -1.75 9.55 24.54
N ALA A 622 -2.95 9.80 25.10
CA ALA A 622 -3.12 10.70 26.24
C ALA A 622 -2.30 10.28 27.48
N LEU A 623 -2.22 8.97 27.77
CA LEU A 623 -1.37 8.47 28.86
C LEU A 623 0.12 8.57 28.54
N SER A 624 0.53 8.30 27.30
CA SER A 624 1.93 8.40 26.88
C SER A 624 2.45 9.83 26.93
N ASP A 625 1.64 10.79 26.48
CA ASP A 625 1.87 12.24 26.52
C ASP A 625 2.06 12.73 27.97
N GLU A 626 1.14 12.35 28.86
CA GLU A 626 1.23 12.62 30.30
C GLU A 626 2.48 11.98 30.94
N PHE A 627 2.91 10.79 30.49
CA PHE A 627 4.16 10.20 30.98
C PHE A 627 5.40 10.92 30.48
N THR A 628 5.45 11.37 29.23
CA THR A 628 6.59 12.16 28.71
C THR A 628 6.69 13.54 29.36
N ALA A 629 5.56 14.15 29.74
CA ALA A 629 5.54 15.44 30.43
C ALA A 629 5.94 15.35 31.92
N ASN A 630 5.71 14.22 32.59
CA ASN A 630 5.89 14.09 34.06
C ASN A 630 7.02 13.13 34.50
N LEU A 631 7.58 12.29 33.61
CA LEU A 631 8.60 11.28 33.93
C LEU A 631 9.83 11.44 33.03
N ASN A 632 11.01 11.08 33.54
CA ASN A 632 12.23 11.02 32.73
C ASN A 632 12.01 10.14 31.48
N GLU A 633 12.52 10.55 30.33
CA GLU A 633 12.32 9.93 29.01
C GLU A 633 12.37 8.39 29.01
N PHE A 634 13.44 7.80 29.56
CA PHE A 634 13.61 6.34 29.65
C PHE A 634 12.49 5.65 30.45
N THR A 635 12.03 6.28 31.53
CA THR A 635 10.89 5.77 32.32
C THR A 635 9.55 6.03 31.65
N ALA A 636 9.38 7.14 30.91
CA ALA A 636 8.19 7.42 30.13
C ALA A 636 7.99 6.39 29.01
N ASN A 637 9.04 6.09 28.24
CA ASN A 637 9.01 5.06 27.17
C ASN A 637 8.74 3.65 27.72
N ALA A 638 9.30 3.30 28.89
CA ALA A 638 8.98 2.03 29.55
C ALA A 638 7.53 1.98 30.10
N ALA A 639 7.02 3.09 30.64
CA ALA A 639 5.64 3.20 31.13
C ALA A 639 4.60 3.18 30.00
N SER A 640 4.87 3.84 28.87
CA SER A 640 4.00 3.82 27.69
C SER A 640 3.96 2.41 27.06
N ALA A 641 5.11 1.72 26.95
CA ALA A 641 5.17 0.33 26.48
C ALA A 641 4.44 -0.65 27.41
N LEU A 642 4.52 -0.47 28.73
CA LEU A 642 3.69 -1.21 29.69
C LEU A 642 2.19 -0.86 29.53
N THR A 643 1.87 0.38 29.23
CA THR A 643 0.49 0.85 29.05
C THR A 643 -0.15 0.24 27.80
N ILE A 644 0.50 0.29 26.63
CA ILE A 644 -0.07 -0.33 25.42
C ILE A 644 -0.21 -1.86 25.56
N THR A 645 0.75 -2.56 26.18
CA THR A 645 0.67 -4.02 26.39
C THR A 645 -0.44 -4.40 27.39
N THR A 646 -0.58 -3.66 28.51
CA THR A 646 -1.70 -3.85 29.45
C THR A 646 -3.05 -3.50 28.82
N MET A 647 -3.15 -2.41 28.05
CA MET A 647 -4.40 -2.03 27.38
C MET A 647 -4.84 -3.05 26.32
N LEU A 648 -3.91 -3.64 25.55
CA LEU A 648 -4.22 -4.73 24.62
C LEU A 648 -4.71 -5.99 25.36
N LEU A 649 -4.11 -6.33 26.50
CA LEU A 649 -4.55 -7.44 27.36
C LEU A 649 -5.95 -7.18 27.96
N VAL A 650 -6.15 -6.01 28.59
CA VAL A 650 -7.42 -5.61 29.23
C VAL A 650 -8.53 -5.49 28.20
N GLY A 651 -8.28 -4.82 27.06
CA GLY A 651 -9.24 -4.71 25.95
C GLY A 651 -9.66 -6.09 25.42
N THR A 652 -8.71 -7.02 25.30
CA THR A 652 -8.98 -8.42 24.93
C THR A 652 -9.86 -9.13 25.95
N LEU A 653 -9.59 -8.96 27.25
CA LEU A 653 -10.34 -9.59 28.33
C LEU A 653 -11.75 -9.00 28.53
N LEU A 654 -11.93 -7.69 28.32
CA LEU A 654 -13.23 -7.02 28.33
C LEU A 654 -14.07 -7.45 27.12
N LEU A 655 -13.49 -7.39 25.91
CA LEU A 655 -14.20 -7.66 24.67
C LEU A 655 -14.37 -9.16 24.35
N ARG A 656 -13.82 -10.09 25.15
CA ARG A 656 -13.91 -11.56 24.94
C ARG A 656 -15.34 -12.10 24.74
N ARG A 657 -16.35 -11.45 25.32
CA ARG A 657 -17.78 -11.79 25.14
C ARG A 657 -18.34 -11.31 23.79
N ARG A 658 -17.76 -10.25 23.20
CA ARG A 658 -18.15 -9.62 21.93
C ARG A 658 -17.40 -10.26 20.75
N PHE A 659 -16.07 -10.11 20.73
CA PHE A 659 -15.19 -10.73 19.73
C PHE A 659 -14.79 -12.14 20.18
N LYS A 660 -15.74 -13.07 20.16
CA LYS A 660 -15.48 -14.49 20.48
C LYS A 660 -14.36 -15.03 19.58
N VAL A 661 -13.30 -15.58 20.18
CA VAL A 661 -12.13 -16.15 19.47
C VAL A 661 -12.57 -17.07 18.32
N ARG A 662 -13.57 -17.93 18.54
CA ARG A 662 -14.15 -18.84 17.52
C ARG A 662 -14.58 -18.16 16.20
N LYS A 663 -14.94 -16.87 16.21
CA LYS A 663 -15.32 -16.11 15.00
C LYS A 663 -14.20 -15.22 14.46
N TYR A 664 -13.38 -14.62 15.33
CA TYR A 664 -12.43 -13.56 14.94
C TYR A 664 -10.95 -14.01 14.96
N LYS A 665 -10.71 -15.29 14.67
CA LYS A 665 -9.40 -15.98 14.82
C LYS A 665 -8.23 -15.22 14.21
N LEU A 666 -8.37 -14.72 12.98
CA LEU A 666 -7.33 -13.96 12.28
C LEU A 666 -6.99 -12.63 12.97
N ALA A 667 -7.96 -11.94 13.58
CA ALA A 667 -7.70 -10.73 14.35
C ALA A 667 -6.91 -11.02 15.64
N TYR A 668 -7.14 -12.18 16.28
CA TYR A 668 -6.34 -12.64 17.42
C TYR A 668 -4.89 -13.01 17.03
N VAL A 669 -4.65 -13.49 15.80
CA VAL A 669 -3.29 -13.71 15.30
C VAL A 669 -2.60 -12.37 15.01
N ILE A 670 -3.28 -11.42 14.34
CA ILE A 670 -2.75 -10.07 14.11
C ILE A 670 -2.42 -9.36 15.43
N LEU A 671 -3.27 -9.49 16.45
CA LEU A 671 -3.03 -8.98 17.80
C LEU A 671 -1.74 -9.53 18.42
N LEU A 672 -1.46 -10.83 18.26
CA LEU A 672 -0.20 -11.40 18.75
C LEU A 672 1.01 -10.89 17.97
N CYS A 673 0.92 -10.78 16.65
CA CYS A 673 2.00 -10.16 15.86
C CYS A 673 2.27 -8.71 16.29
N ALA A 674 1.21 -7.92 16.48
CA ALA A 674 1.31 -6.52 16.87
C ALA A 674 1.93 -6.35 18.27
N ILE A 675 1.46 -7.10 19.28
CA ILE A 675 2.02 -6.98 20.63
C ILE A 675 3.46 -7.50 20.71
N THR A 676 3.81 -8.58 19.99
CA THR A 676 5.20 -9.05 19.89
C THR A 676 6.11 -8.02 19.22
N PHE A 677 5.63 -7.32 18.19
CA PHE A 677 6.38 -6.25 17.53
C PHE A 677 6.58 -5.03 18.44
N ILE A 678 5.54 -4.58 19.15
CA ILE A 678 5.62 -3.47 20.12
C ILE A 678 6.58 -3.80 21.27
N TYR A 679 6.51 -5.04 21.77
CA TYR A 679 7.42 -5.56 22.80
C TYR A 679 8.88 -5.61 22.32
N MET A 680 9.10 -6.06 21.08
CA MET A 680 10.42 -6.04 20.44
C MET A 680 10.94 -4.61 20.30
N LEU A 681 10.13 -3.66 19.81
CA LEU A 681 10.55 -2.26 19.72
C LEU A 681 11.05 -1.74 21.07
N ASN A 682 10.23 -1.76 22.13
CA ASN A 682 10.62 -1.15 23.42
C ASN A 682 11.91 -1.72 24.04
N ILE A 683 12.24 -2.99 23.81
CA ILE A 683 13.47 -3.60 24.36
C ILE A 683 14.68 -3.40 23.42
N TRP A 684 14.47 -3.27 22.11
CA TRP A 684 15.55 -3.08 21.13
C TRP A 684 15.88 -1.60 20.85
N SER A 685 14.91 -0.69 20.92
CA SER A 685 15.03 0.75 20.60
C SER A 685 15.42 1.61 21.81
N GLY A 686 16.42 1.20 22.59
CA GLY A 686 16.85 1.95 23.78
C GLY A 686 18.18 1.47 24.33
N ASP A 687 18.81 2.32 25.13
CA ASP A 687 20.23 2.26 25.47
C ASP A 687 20.72 0.95 26.11
N ALA A 688 22.04 0.78 25.97
CA ALA A 688 22.86 -0.24 26.59
C ALA A 688 22.81 -0.24 28.13
N PHE A 689 22.70 0.95 28.73
CA PHE A 689 22.60 1.14 30.17
C PHE A 689 21.16 1.51 30.54
N ARG A 690 20.58 0.87 31.55
CA ARG A 690 19.18 1.08 31.95
C ARG A 690 19.03 1.18 33.46
N LEU A 691 18.20 2.13 33.89
CA LEU A 691 17.83 2.30 35.29
C LEU A 691 17.07 1.07 35.81
N PRO A 692 17.22 0.67 37.09
CA PRO A 692 16.49 -0.47 37.65
C PRO A 692 14.96 -0.36 37.54
N SER A 693 14.41 0.87 37.60
CA SER A 693 12.98 1.15 37.37
C SER A 693 12.54 0.84 35.94
N VAL A 694 13.36 1.19 34.94
CA VAL A 694 13.12 0.90 33.52
C VAL A 694 13.13 -0.62 33.28
N LEU A 695 14.13 -1.32 33.84
CA LEU A 695 14.21 -2.79 33.76
C LEU A 695 12.99 -3.45 34.41
N ALA A 696 12.55 -2.97 35.59
CA ALA A 696 11.36 -3.50 36.27
C ALA A 696 10.08 -3.32 35.41
N LEU A 697 9.86 -2.14 34.83
CA LEU A 697 8.74 -1.89 33.92
C LEU A 697 8.80 -2.81 32.67
N GLN A 698 9.99 -3.06 32.13
CA GLN A 698 10.19 -3.96 30.98
C GLN A 698 9.97 -5.44 31.32
N TRP A 699 10.32 -5.88 32.53
CA TRP A 699 9.98 -7.22 33.02
C TRP A 699 8.47 -7.39 33.28
N ILE A 700 7.79 -6.37 33.79
CA ILE A 700 6.32 -6.38 33.93
C ILE A 700 5.64 -6.40 32.53
N SER A 701 6.13 -5.62 31.58
CA SER A 701 5.66 -5.64 30.18
C SER A 701 5.90 -7.02 29.52
N THR A 702 7.04 -7.66 29.78
CA THR A 702 7.30 -9.05 29.37
C THR A 702 6.23 -10.00 29.92
N LEU A 703 5.86 -9.86 31.19
CA LEU A 703 4.84 -10.69 31.83
C LEU A 703 3.44 -10.48 31.21
N THR A 704 3.02 -9.25 30.88
CA THR A 704 1.71 -8.99 30.28
C THR A 704 1.61 -9.55 28.86
N VAL A 705 2.69 -9.46 28.07
CA VAL A 705 2.81 -10.06 26.74
C VAL A 705 2.70 -11.59 26.81
N VAL A 706 3.44 -12.22 27.72
CA VAL A 706 3.39 -13.68 27.93
C VAL A 706 2.01 -14.15 28.40
N ILE A 707 1.35 -13.41 29.31
CA ILE A 707 -0.02 -13.70 29.77
C ILE A 707 -1.03 -13.62 28.61
N LEU A 708 -0.96 -12.57 27.77
CA LEU A 708 -1.84 -12.46 26.62
C LEU A 708 -1.60 -13.58 25.61
N MET A 709 -0.33 -13.89 25.32
CA MET A 709 0.05 -14.96 24.40
C MET A 709 -0.45 -16.32 24.88
N ALA A 710 -0.23 -16.66 26.15
CA ALA A 710 -0.70 -17.89 26.77
C ALA A 710 -2.24 -18.00 26.71
N TYR A 711 -2.97 -16.94 27.08
CA TYR A 711 -4.43 -16.91 27.00
C TYR A 711 -4.95 -17.15 25.57
N VAL A 712 -4.35 -16.48 24.57
CA VAL A 712 -4.79 -16.57 23.18
C VAL A 712 -4.45 -17.94 22.57
N ILE A 713 -3.28 -18.50 22.83
CA ILE A 713 -2.89 -19.85 22.40
C ILE A 713 -3.80 -20.91 23.06
N GLN A 714 -3.97 -20.87 24.38
CA GLN A 714 -4.83 -21.82 25.11
C GLN A 714 -6.29 -21.77 24.62
N LYS A 715 -6.80 -20.58 24.27
CA LYS A 715 -8.15 -20.41 23.69
C LYS A 715 -8.26 -20.85 22.24
N MET A 716 -7.20 -20.91 21.44
CA MET A 716 -7.26 -21.51 20.10
C MET A 716 -7.06 -23.02 20.12
N ALA A 717 -6.21 -23.55 20.99
CA ALA A 717 -6.05 -24.98 21.21
C ALA A 717 -7.36 -25.62 21.70
N SER A 718 -8.02 -25.03 22.70
CA SER A 718 -9.35 -25.49 23.18
C SER A 718 -10.50 -25.29 22.18
N LEU A 719 -10.25 -24.64 21.04
CA LEU A 719 -11.19 -24.54 19.91
C LEU A 719 -10.79 -25.44 18.72
N GLN A 720 -9.82 -26.34 18.90
CA GLN A 720 -9.29 -27.28 17.89
C GLN A 720 -8.93 -26.61 16.55
N TRP A 721 -8.51 -25.34 16.58
CA TRP A 721 -8.14 -24.60 15.37
C TRP A 721 -6.65 -24.75 15.05
N GLU A 722 -6.30 -25.99 14.72
CA GLU A 722 -4.93 -26.40 14.43
C GLU A 722 -4.72 -26.60 12.93
N ASN A 723 -4.65 -25.49 12.20
CA ASN A 723 -4.25 -25.51 10.80
C ASN A 723 -2.72 -25.62 10.70
N HIS A 724 -2.20 -26.18 9.61
CA HIS A 724 -0.76 -26.21 9.30
C HIS A 724 -0.12 -24.81 9.38
N LEU A 725 -0.89 -23.74 9.09
CA LEU A 725 -0.41 -22.36 9.08
C LEU A 725 -0.37 -21.69 10.47
N THR A 726 -1.17 -22.13 11.45
CA THR A 726 -1.23 -21.43 12.77
C THR A 726 -0.14 -21.88 13.74
N ARG A 727 0.17 -23.18 13.78
CA ARG A 727 1.25 -23.74 14.61
C ARG A 727 2.63 -23.09 14.39
N PRO A 728 3.15 -22.92 13.15
CA PRO A 728 4.46 -22.29 12.95
C PRO A 728 4.47 -20.79 13.30
N VAL A 729 3.35 -20.08 13.12
CA VAL A 729 3.23 -18.66 13.51
C VAL A 729 3.34 -18.50 15.02
N PHE A 730 2.71 -19.36 15.83
CA PHE A 730 2.87 -19.31 17.28
C PHE A 730 4.30 -19.67 17.72
N ALA A 731 4.93 -20.65 17.07
CA ALA A 731 6.32 -21.01 17.34
C ALA A 731 7.28 -19.82 17.08
N ALA A 732 7.21 -19.19 15.90
CA ALA A 732 8.05 -18.05 15.54
C ALA A 732 7.78 -16.80 16.40
N LEU A 733 6.53 -16.54 16.78
CA LEU A 733 6.23 -15.45 17.73
C LEU A 733 6.79 -15.75 19.12
N SER A 734 6.78 -17.01 19.58
CA SER A 734 7.36 -17.40 20.86
C SER A 734 8.88 -17.28 20.86
N THR A 735 9.55 -17.57 19.74
CA THR A 735 11.01 -17.39 19.66
C THR A 735 11.41 -15.92 19.53
N LEU A 736 10.61 -15.06 18.87
CA LEU A 736 10.80 -13.60 18.91
C LEU A 736 10.64 -13.00 20.32
N VAL A 737 9.63 -13.45 21.09
CA VAL A 737 9.47 -13.06 22.51
C VAL A 737 10.65 -13.56 23.34
N TRP A 738 11.08 -14.81 23.14
CA TRP A 738 12.24 -15.40 23.83
C TRP A 738 13.55 -14.65 23.56
N LEU A 739 13.87 -14.36 22.29
CA LEU A 739 15.07 -13.60 21.90
C LEU A 739 15.09 -12.22 22.54
N THR A 740 13.93 -11.56 22.58
CA THR A 740 13.78 -10.23 23.18
C THR A 740 13.90 -10.28 24.70
N GLY A 741 13.33 -11.30 25.35
CA GLY A 741 13.55 -11.55 26.79
C GLY A 741 15.00 -11.90 27.12
N ALA A 742 15.71 -12.62 26.25
CA ALA A 742 17.13 -12.92 26.40
C ALA A 742 18.02 -11.66 26.25
N ARG A 743 17.63 -10.72 25.36
CA ARG A 743 18.25 -9.39 25.28
C ARG A 743 18.02 -8.59 26.57
N LEU A 744 16.79 -8.56 27.09
CA LEU A 744 16.47 -7.90 28.36
C LEU A 744 17.25 -8.50 29.55
N LEU A 745 17.44 -9.83 29.56
CA LEU A 745 18.26 -10.52 30.56
C LEU A 745 19.73 -10.08 30.49
N LEU A 746 20.34 -10.02 29.31
CA LEU A 746 21.73 -9.57 29.15
C LEU A 746 21.91 -8.09 29.52
N LEU A 747 20.94 -7.24 29.20
CA LEU A 747 20.90 -5.84 29.66
C LEU A 747 20.74 -5.72 31.18
N THR A 748 20.03 -6.66 31.83
CA THR A 748 19.93 -6.73 33.30
C THR A 748 21.28 -7.07 33.96
N PHE A 749 22.19 -7.73 33.24
CA PHE A 749 23.58 -7.99 33.65
C PHE A 749 24.59 -6.97 33.07
N TYR A 750 24.13 -5.81 32.59
CA TYR A 750 24.96 -4.75 31.99
C TYR A 750 25.85 -5.20 30.81
N ASN A 751 25.47 -6.26 30.09
CA ASN A 751 26.18 -6.69 28.88
C ASN A 751 25.37 -6.30 27.61
N PRO A 752 25.77 -5.23 26.89
CA PRO A 752 25.06 -4.78 25.70
C PRO A 752 25.39 -5.58 24.43
N SER A 753 26.42 -6.42 24.45
CA SER A 753 26.94 -7.12 23.26
C SER A 753 26.08 -8.32 22.89
N PHE A 754 24.88 -8.05 22.38
CA PHE A 754 23.91 -9.09 22.02
C PHE A 754 24.32 -9.96 20.81
N ASP A 755 25.43 -9.68 20.13
CA ASP A 755 25.74 -10.35 18.86
C ASP A 755 26.03 -11.86 19.01
N ALA A 756 26.83 -12.25 20.00
CA ALA A 756 27.03 -13.66 20.39
C ALA A 756 25.80 -14.21 21.14
N GLY A 757 25.14 -13.38 21.95
CA GLY A 757 23.92 -13.73 22.70
C GLY A 757 22.75 -14.09 21.79
N PHE A 758 22.63 -13.46 20.63
CA PHE A 758 21.65 -13.76 19.60
C PHE A 758 21.84 -15.17 19.05
N SER A 759 23.05 -15.51 18.59
CA SER A 759 23.34 -16.83 18.02
C SER A 759 23.12 -17.95 19.04
N LEU A 760 23.55 -17.75 20.29
CA LEU A 760 23.37 -18.72 21.38
C LEU A 760 21.89 -18.87 21.78
N SER A 761 21.16 -17.76 21.94
CA SER A 761 19.75 -17.77 22.33
C SER A 761 18.84 -18.32 21.23
N LEU A 762 19.14 -18.01 19.95
CA LEU A 762 18.44 -18.57 18.79
C LEU A 762 18.68 -20.06 18.65
N GLY A 763 19.93 -20.52 18.82
CA GLY A 763 20.25 -21.95 18.80
C GLY A 763 19.56 -22.72 19.93
N LEU A 764 19.48 -22.15 21.14
CA LEU A 764 18.76 -22.73 22.27
C LEU A 764 17.23 -22.76 22.04
N ALA A 765 16.66 -21.68 21.49
CA ALA A 765 15.25 -21.61 21.12
C ALA A 765 14.90 -22.65 20.06
N ALA A 766 15.71 -22.77 19.00
CA ALA A 766 15.56 -23.76 17.95
C ALA A 766 15.66 -25.20 18.49
N PHE A 767 16.57 -25.47 19.42
CA PHE A 767 16.66 -26.77 20.09
C PHE A 767 15.40 -27.10 20.91
N ILE A 768 14.89 -26.14 21.69
CA ILE A 768 13.65 -26.29 22.47
C ILE A 768 12.45 -26.53 21.53
N LEU A 769 12.32 -25.74 20.44
CA LEU A 769 11.29 -25.96 19.42
C LEU A 769 11.42 -27.32 18.75
N MET A 770 12.63 -27.81 18.46
CA MET A 770 12.83 -29.14 17.89
C MET A 770 12.33 -30.24 18.84
N VAL A 771 12.65 -30.16 20.14
CA VAL A 771 12.16 -31.10 21.16
C VAL A 771 10.62 -31.06 21.28
N ILE A 772 10.03 -29.86 21.29
CA ILE A 772 8.56 -29.68 21.31
C ILE A 772 7.93 -30.22 20.01
N GLY A 773 8.53 -29.97 18.85
CA GLY A 773 8.09 -30.44 17.54
C GLY A 773 8.12 -31.96 17.41
N MET A 774 9.14 -32.62 17.98
CA MET A 774 9.21 -34.08 18.09
C MET A 774 8.12 -34.61 19.03
N ARG A 775 8.00 -34.09 20.25
CA ARG A 775 7.00 -34.56 21.24
C ARG A 775 5.55 -34.35 20.77
N SER A 776 5.26 -33.25 20.08
CA SER A 776 3.94 -32.96 19.49
C SER A 776 3.69 -33.64 18.13
N LYS A 777 4.65 -34.41 17.61
CA LYS A 777 4.65 -34.99 16.25
C LYS A 777 4.40 -33.97 15.12
N SER A 778 4.63 -32.69 15.38
CA SER A 778 4.34 -31.59 14.45
C SER A 778 5.47 -31.44 13.44
N LYS A 779 5.17 -31.57 12.14
CA LYS A 779 6.14 -31.28 11.06
C LYS A 779 6.48 -29.79 11.02
N GLU A 780 5.47 -28.93 11.08
CA GLU A 780 5.62 -27.48 10.88
C GLU A 780 6.51 -26.83 11.96
N VAL A 781 6.39 -27.26 13.22
CA VAL A 781 7.24 -26.74 14.32
C VAL A 781 8.70 -27.17 14.14
N ARG A 782 8.95 -28.38 13.62
CA ARG A 782 10.31 -28.83 13.29
C ARG A 782 10.91 -28.05 12.12
N MET A 783 10.10 -27.71 11.11
CA MET A 783 10.53 -26.83 10.02
C MET A 783 10.92 -25.42 10.50
N VAL A 784 10.19 -24.86 11.48
CA VAL A 784 10.58 -23.58 12.11
C VAL A 784 11.95 -23.72 12.80
N SER A 785 12.15 -24.71 13.67
CA SER A 785 13.45 -24.90 14.33
C SER A 785 14.61 -25.11 13.35
N LEU A 786 14.39 -25.83 12.24
CA LEU A 786 15.42 -26.03 11.22
C LEU A 786 15.73 -24.72 10.46
N THR A 787 14.73 -23.88 10.24
CA THR A 787 14.91 -22.54 9.66
C THR A 787 15.70 -21.63 10.59
N GLU A 788 15.43 -21.68 11.90
CA GLU A 788 16.16 -20.92 12.92
C GLU A 788 17.64 -21.33 13.01
N PHE A 789 17.96 -22.63 12.96
CA PHE A 789 19.35 -23.09 12.82
C PHE A 789 19.98 -22.61 11.50
N GLY A 790 19.22 -22.58 10.40
CA GLY A 790 19.65 -22.01 9.12
C GLY A 790 20.01 -20.53 9.18
N ILE A 791 19.29 -19.74 9.99
CA ILE A 791 19.60 -18.32 10.22
C ILE A 791 20.92 -18.15 10.98
N VAL A 792 21.19 -18.97 12.00
CA VAL A 792 22.47 -18.95 12.74
C VAL A 792 23.64 -19.25 11.80
N LEU A 793 23.52 -20.25 10.93
CA LEU A 793 24.56 -20.61 9.95
C LEU A 793 24.71 -19.56 8.85
N GLY A 794 23.60 -18.98 8.36
CA GLY A 794 23.61 -17.93 7.35
C GLY A 794 24.24 -16.62 7.85
N LYS A 795 24.04 -16.28 9.13
CA LYS A 795 24.69 -15.12 9.77
C LYS A 795 26.22 -15.21 9.67
N LEU A 796 26.78 -16.37 10.06
CA LEU A 796 28.22 -16.65 10.06
C LEU A 796 28.84 -16.52 8.66
N ILE A 797 28.11 -16.92 7.61
CA ILE A 797 28.61 -16.79 6.23
C ILE A 797 28.49 -15.35 5.70
N LEU A 798 27.40 -14.64 6.02
CA LEU A 798 27.10 -13.33 5.41
C LEU A 798 27.73 -12.14 6.15
N ILE A 799 27.75 -12.13 7.48
CA ILE A 799 28.26 -10.99 8.24
C ILE A 799 29.79 -11.10 8.40
N ASP A 800 30.27 -12.24 8.87
CA ASP A 800 31.67 -12.40 9.26
C ASP A 800 32.60 -12.29 8.04
N VAL A 801 32.21 -12.81 6.88
CA VAL A 801 32.94 -12.65 5.61
C VAL A 801 32.87 -11.20 5.08
N TRP A 802 31.77 -10.48 5.30
CA TRP A 802 31.67 -9.07 4.89
C TRP A 802 32.43 -8.10 5.81
N SER A 803 32.95 -8.56 6.95
CA SER A 803 33.86 -7.76 7.79
C SER A 803 35.27 -7.56 7.19
N MET A 804 35.65 -8.38 6.20
CA MET A 804 37.00 -8.40 5.62
C MET A 804 37.40 -7.08 4.92
N ALA A 805 38.71 -6.80 4.85
CA ALA A 805 39.26 -5.61 4.18
C ALA A 805 38.94 -5.57 2.67
N ALA A 806 38.90 -4.36 2.07
CA ALA A 806 38.43 -4.15 0.70
C ALA A 806 39.18 -4.97 -0.37
N LEU A 807 40.52 -5.04 -0.30
CA LEU A 807 41.32 -5.92 -1.18
C LEU A 807 40.98 -7.40 -0.96
N GLY A 808 40.73 -7.81 0.28
CA GLY A 808 40.23 -9.14 0.61
C GLY A 808 38.89 -9.43 -0.06
N LYS A 809 37.93 -8.50 -0.03
CA LYS A 809 36.65 -8.64 -0.74
C LYS A 809 36.83 -8.79 -2.26
N ILE A 810 37.70 -7.97 -2.87
CA ILE A 810 37.99 -8.05 -4.31
C ILE A 810 38.60 -9.42 -4.66
N VAL A 811 39.62 -9.87 -3.91
CA VAL A 811 40.27 -11.18 -4.13
C VAL A 811 39.29 -12.32 -3.88
N VAL A 812 38.48 -12.29 -2.82
CA VAL A 812 37.48 -13.32 -2.51
C VAL A 812 36.39 -13.38 -3.58
N PHE A 813 35.80 -12.25 -4.01
CA PHE A 813 34.78 -12.28 -5.07
C PHE A 813 35.35 -12.66 -6.44
N ILE A 814 36.54 -12.20 -6.83
CA ILE A 814 37.14 -12.60 -8.10
C ILE A 814 37.53 -14.09 -8.07
N SER A 815 38.17 -14.57 -7.00
CA SER A 815 38.55 -15.98 -6.88
C SER A 815 37.35 -16.91 -6.75
N LEU A 816 36.33 -16.56 -5.95
CA LEU A 816 35.08 -17.34 -5.84
C LEU A 816 34.29 -17.31 -7.14
N GLY A 817 34.18 -16.17 -7.81
CA GLY A 817 33.54 -16.05 -9.13
C GLY A 817 34.23 -16.91 -10.17
N LEU A 818 35.56 -16.82 -10.27
CA LEU A 818 36.38 -17.65 -11.16
C LEU A 818 36.29 -19.14 -10.80
N LEU A 819 36.28 -19.50 -9.51
CA LEU A 819 36.12 -20.87 -9.04
C LEU A 819 34.75 -21.44 -9.38
N LEU A 820 33.66 -20.68 -9.19
CA LEU A 820 32.30 -21.11 -9.56
C LEU A 820 32.11 -21.21 -11.08
N LEU A 821 32.72 -20.31 -11.86
CA LEU A 821 32.78 -20.41 -13.32
C LEU A 821 33.56 -21.64 -13.76
N THR A 822 34.73 -21.89 -13.16
CA THR A 822 35.57 -23.06 -13.43
C THR A 822 34.86 -24.35 -13.04
N LEU A 823 34.15 -24.37 -11.91
CA LEU A 823 33.37 -25.51 -11.44
C LEU A 823 32.17 -25.80 -12.35
N SER A 824 31.45 -24.76 -12.81
CA SER A 824 30.34 -24.91 -13.76
C SER A 824 30.83 -25.39 -15.13
N PHE A 825 31.95 -24.85 -15.64
CA PHE A 825 32.60 -25.33 -16.86
C PHE A 825 33.13 -26.77 -16.72
N LEU A 826 33.76 -27.10 -15.60
CA LEU A 826 34.26 -28.45 -15.32
C LEU A 826 33.10 -29.45 -15.21
N TYR A 827 32.00 -29.09 -14.57
CA TYR A 827 30.77 -29.88 -14.55
C TYR A 827 30.21 -30.08 -15.97
N GLN A 828 30.10 -29.00 -16.77
CA GLN A 828 29.66 -29.09 -18.17
C GLN A 828 30.57 -29.95 -19.06
N LYS A 829 31.87 -30.06 -18.73
CA LYS A 829 32.87 -30.85 -19.46
C LYS A 829 33.00 -32.30 -18.97
N LEU A 830 32.75 -32.56 -17.68
CA LEU A 830 32.81 -33.90 -17.07
C LEU A 830 31.44 -34.60 -17.00
N LYS A 831 30.34 -33.94 -17.39
CA LYS A 831 28.99 -34.53 -17.40
C LYS A 831 28.91 -35.84 -18.19
N ASP A 832 29.75 -36.00 -19.23
CA ASP A 832 29.79 -37.17 -20.13
C ASP A 832 30.79 -38.25 -19.63
N VAL A 833 31.24 -38.12 -18.38
CA VAL A 833 32.23 -39.00 -17.70
C VAL A 833 31.81 -39.29 -16.24
N LEU A 834 31.07 -38.38 -15.61
CA LEU A 834 30.45 -38.54 -14.29
C LEU A 834 29.05 -39.20 -14.34
N PHE A 835 28.43 -39.26 -15.53
CA PHE A 835 27.11 -39.83 -15.81
C PHE A 835 27.10 -40.54 -17.17
#